data_AF-A0A412DSS8-F1
#
_entry.id   AF-A0A412DSS8-F1
#
_cell.length_a   1.000
_cell.length_b   1.000
_cell.length_c   1.000
_cell.angle_alpha   90.00
_cell.angle_beta   90.00
_cell.angle_gamma   90.00
#
_symmetry.space_group_name_H-M   'P 1'
#
loop_
_entity.id
_entity.type
_entity.pdbx_description
1 polymer ?
#
loop_
_entity_poly.entity_id
_entity_poly.type
_entity_poly.pdbx_seq_one_letter_code
_entity_poly.pdbx_strand_id
1 'polypeptide(L)'
;MAKNTSIIIKGARVNNLKNIDVEIPRNKLVVITGLSGSGKSSLAFDTLYAEGQRRYVESLSSYARQFLGRMSKPECDFIKGIPPAIAIEQKVSSRNPRSTVGTSTEIYEYLRLLYARVGRTFSPVSGQEVKKHSTEDIVNCMLRQPEGTRYTVLTPILLREGRTLQQQLEIDLKQGFNRLEVNGEMVRIDEYQPKDGDTVFLLVDRMTVSGEKDAVSRLTDSAETAMYEGDGACLLRFYQPDGTTSLYRFSTKFEADGITFEEPNDQMFSFNSPIGACPECEGFGRVVGIDEHLVIPNRSLSVYDGAVVCWRGEKMGEWKDMVIRGAEKAGFPIFTPYYQLTDEQRRMLWDGTRYFEGINAFFKMLQENQYKIQYRVMLARYRGKTLCPKCHGTRLKPEAGYVRVGGRSISELVDLPITELKVFFDNLKLDKHDADIARRILIEINNRIRFLLDVGLGYLTLNRLSNSLSGGESQRINLATSLGSSLVGSLYILDEPSIGLHSRDTDKLIHVLRQLQQLGNTVVVVEHDEEIIRAADYIIDIGPKAGRLGGEVVYQGDMKDLQKNSNSYTVRYLLGEETIPVPESRRPWNQYIEITGARENNLKGVDVRFPLNVMTVVTGVSGSGKSTLVRDIFFRALKRELDECTDRPGEFASISGDLRNLRNVEFVDQNPIGKSSRSNPVTYIKAYDEIRKLWAEQPLAKQMGYTAGHFSFNSEGGRCEECKGEGTITVEMQFMADLVLECESCHGKRFKADTLEVKFHDVNIYDVLEMTVNQAIEFFTGHGQKKIVKRLQPLQDVGLGYIKLGQSSSTLSGGENQRVKLAYYLSMEKADPTLFIFDEPTTGLHFHDIRKLLEAFDALIRRGHSIVIIEHNMDVVKCADHVIDLGPEGGDKGGYIVATGTPEEVAACAASYTGQFLREKLQ
;
A
#
# COMPACT_ATOMS: atom_id res chain seq x y z
N MET A 1 24.81 -10.88 -37.35
CA MET A 1 24.26 -9.61 -36.82
C MET A 1 25.21 -9.11 -35.74
N ALA A 2 25.82 -7.94 -35.91
CA ALA A 2 26.69 -7.37 -34.88
C ALA A 2 25.89 -7.24 -33.58
N LYS A 3 26.36 -7.86 -32.49
CA LYS A 3 25.78 -7.64 -31.15
C LYS A 3 25.94 -6.14 -30.85
N ASN A 4 24.88 -5.35 -30.95
CA ASN A 4 24.89 -3.99 -30.43
C ASN A 4 25.13 -4.11 -28.91
N THR A 5 26.34 -3.78 -28.47
CA THR A 5 26.82 -3.88 -27.09
C THR A 5 26.37 -2.70 -26.22
N SER A 6 25.87 -1.63 -26.82
CA SER A 6 25.42 -0.42 -26.15
C SER A 6 24.16 0.17 -26.78
N ILE A 7 23.44 0.96 -25.98
CA ILE A 7 22.37 1.86 -26.41
C ILE A 7 23.04 3.20 -26.72
N ILE A 8 22.86 3.69 -27.94
CA ILE A 8 23.47 4.94 -28.40
C ILE A 8 22.37 5.96 -28.60
N ILE A 9 22.49 7.09 -27.90
CA ILE A 9 21.62 8.25 -28.03
C ILE A 9 22.45 9.37 -28.67
N LYS A 10 21.95 9.94 -29.76
CA LYS A 10 22.56 11.10 -30.42
C LYS A 10 21.63 12.29 -30.43
N GLY A 11 22.17 13.44 -30.05
CA GLY A 11 21.50 14.73 -30.09
C GLY A 11 20.21 14.81 -29.29
N ALA A 12 20.16 14.30 -28.06
CA ALA A 12 18.98 14.42 -27.21
C ALA A 12 18.76 15.87 -26.75
N ARG A 13 17.55 16.40 -26.94
CA ARG A 13 17.15 17.80 -26.73
C ARG A 13 15.88 17.95 -25.87
N VAL A 14 15.39 16.86 -25.30
CA VAL A 14 14.18 16.87 -24.47
C VAL A 14 14.34 17.81 -23.27
N ASN A 15 13.36 18.70 -23.06
CA ASN A 15 13.34 19.70 -21.99
C ASN A 15 14.56 20.64 -21.99
N ASN A 16 15.53 20.40 -21.09
CA ASN A 16 16.72 21.23 -20.92
C ASN A 16 18.01 20.56 -21.45
N LEU A 17 17.91 19.38 -22.06
CA LEU A 17 19.08 18.67 -22.62
C LEU A 17 19.68 19.46 -23.79
N LYS A 18 21.00 19.67 -23.77
CA LYS A 18 21.72 20.49 -24.75
C LYS A 18 22.32 19.67 -25.88
N ASN A 19 21.45 19.01 -26.65
CA ASN A 19 21.87 18.20 -27.81
C ASN A 19 22.93 17.16 -27.44
N ILE A 20 22.68 16.39 -26.37
CA ILE A 20 23.67 15.51 -25.78
C ILE A 20 23.78 14.17 -26.49
N ASP A 21 24.99 13.64 -26.51
CA ASP A 21 25.32 12.31 -26.97
C ASP A 21 25.66 11.43 -25.77
N VAL A 22 24.99 10.28 -25.65
CA VAL A 22 25.18 9.36 -24.51
C VAL A 22 25.31 7.94 -25.02
N GLU A 23 26.23 7.18 -24.43
CA GLU A 23 26.38 5.75 -24.65
C GLU A 23 26.12 4.98 -23.36
N ILE A 24 25.17 4.05 -23.41
CA ILE A 24 24.77 3.24 -22.25
C ILE A 24 25.12 1.78 -22.53
N PRO A 25 26.01 1.16 -21.76
CA PRO A 25 26.37 -0.25 -21.96
C PRO A 25 25.20 -1.18 -21.63
N ARG A 26 24.96 -2.18 -22.49
CA ARG A 26 23.91 -3.18 -22.23
C ARG A 26 24.35 -4.21 -21.20
N ASN A 27 23.38 -4.80 -20.51
CA ASN A 27 23.55 -5.85 -19.49
C ASN A 27 24.42 -5.41 -18.30
N LYS A 28 24.50 -4.11 -18.05
CA LYS A 28 25.19 -3.49 -16.92
C LYS A 28 24.18 -2.78 -16.00
N LEU A 29 24.60 -2.55 -14.76
CA LEU A 29 23.94 -1.63 -13.84
C LEU A 29 24.50 -0.23 -14.07
N VAL A 30 23.67 0.67 -14.60
CA VAL A 30 24.04 2.04 -14.96
C VAL A 30 23.31 3.01 -14.04
N VAL A 31 24.03 3.95 -13.45
CA VAL A 31 23.44 5.01 -12.62
C VAL A 31 23.52 6.35 -13.33
N ILE A 32 22.39 7.05 -13.43
CA ILE A 32 22.28 8.43 -13.87
C ILE A 32 22.15 9.30 -12.63
N THR A 33 23.07 10.24 -12.45
CA THR A 33 23.12 11.13 -11.28
C THR A 33 23.39 12.58 -11.68
N GLY A 34 23.47 13.47 -10.68
CA GLY A 34 23.64 14.90 -10.86
C GLY A 34 22.62 15.75 -10.10
N LEU A 35 22.74 17.06 -10.18
CA LEU A 35 21.94 18.01 -9.36
C LEU A 35 20.42 17.90 -9.61
N SER A 36 19.62 18.33 -8.63
CA SER A 36 18.16 18.44 -8.79
C SER A 36 17.83 19.35 -9.98
N GLY A 37 17.02 18.87 -10.93
CA GLY A 37 16.70 19.61 -12.16
C GLY A 37 17.82 19.69 -13.20
N SER A 38 18.87 18.86 -13.13
CA SER A 38 19.96 18.86 -14.11
C SER A 38 19.57 18.27 -15.47
N GLY A 39 18.53 17.43 -15.54
CA GLY A 39 18.07 16.75 -16.77
C GLY A 39 18.08 15.22 -16.69
N LYS A 40 18.31 14.64 -15.51
CA LYS A 40 18.34 13.18 -15.28
C LYS A 40 17.07 12.48 -15.75
N SER A 41 15.91 12.91 -15.23
CA SER A 41 14.61 12.32 -15.57
C SER A 41 14.24 12.57 -17.04
N SER A 42 14.70 13.68 -17.62
CA SER A 42 14.51 13.95 -19.05
C SER A 42 15.28 12.99 -19.94
N LEU A 43 16.47 12.56 -19.52
CA LEU A 43 17.22 11.52 -20.22
C LEU A 43 16.64 10.12 -19.95
N ALA A 44 16.35 9.79 -18.70
CA ALA A 44 15.92 8.46 -18.28
C ALA A 44 14.47 8.14 -18.67
N PHE A 45 13.52 9.00 -18.34
CA PHE A 45 12.09 8.76 -18.54
C PHE A 45 11.57 9.37 -19.83
N ASP A 46 11.78 10.67 -20.03
CA ASP A 46 11.20 11.38 -21.18
C ASP A 46 11.89 11.03 -22.52
N THR A 47 13.10 10.48 -22.47
CA THR A 47 13.86 10.05 -23.66
C THR A 47 13.95 8.52 -23.77
N LEU A 48 14.64 7.86 -22.84
CA LEU A 48 14.89 6.41 -22.92
C LEU A 48 13.61 5.59 -22.73
N TYR A 49 12.91 5.76 -21.61
CA TYR A 49 11.69 5.00 -21.36
C TYR A 49 10.62 5.29 -22.42
N ALA A 50 10.38 6.57 -22.71
CA ALA A 50 9.40 6.99 -23.71
C ALA A 50 9.66 6.34 -25.07
N GLU A 51 10.91 6.34 -25.56
CA GLU A 51 11.23 5.74 -26.85
C GLU A 51 11.18 4.21 -26.82
N GLY A 52 11.63 3.57 -25.72
CA GLY A 52 11.59 2.12 -25.55
C GLY A 52 10.17 1.58 -25.47
N GLN A 53 9.30 2.26 -24.72
CA GLN A 53 7.88 1.94 -24.61
C GLN A 53 7.17 2.19 -25.94
N ARG A 54 7.35 3.36 -26.57
CA ARG A 54 6.71 3.72 -27.84
C ARG A 54 7.01 2.69 -28.93
N ARG A 55 8.29 2.33 -29.13
CA ARG A 55 8.69 1.34 -30.14
C ARG A 55 8.07 -0.04 -29.90
N TYR A 56 7.94 -0.43 -28.63
CA TYR A 56 7.29 -1.69 -28.28
C TYR A 56 5.78 -1.64 -28.55
N VAL A 57 5.07 -0.61 -28.10
CA VAL A 57 3.61 -0.51 -28.27
C VAL A 57 3.22 -0.30 -29.73
N GLU A 58 4.03 0.41 -30.54
CA GLU A 58 3.84 0.54 -32.00
C GLU A 58 3.92 -0.79 -32.76
N SER A 59 4.50 -1.82 -32.13
CA SER A 59 4.56 -3.17 -32.68
C SER A 59 3.34 -4.05 -32.33
N LEU A 60 2.51 -3.65 -31.35
CA LEU A 60 1.40 -4.47 -30.86
C LEU A 60 0.21 -4.54 -31.83
N SER A 61 -0.19 -3.41 -32.43
CA SER A 61 -1.29 -3.38 -33.40
C SER A 61 -1.23 -2.17 -34.34
N SER A 62 -1.86 -2.28 -35.51
CA SER A 62 -2.05 -1.16 -36.43
C SER A 62 -2.89 -0.03 -35.80
N TYR A 63 -3.87 -0.37 -34.98
CA TYR A 63 -4.70 0.58 -34.22
C TYR A 63 -3.84 1.40 -33.24
N ALA A 64 -3.06 0.75 -32.38
CA ALA A 64 -2.19 1.44 -31.43
C ALA A 64 -1.20 2.38 -32.14
N ARG A 65 -0.64 1.94 -33.28
CA ARG A 65 0.27 2.76 -34.10
C ARG A 65 -0.36 4.05 -34.61
N GLN A 66 -1.65 4.04 -34.97
CA GLN A 66 -2.37 5.24 -35.46
C GLN A 66 -2.51 6.31 -34.36
N PHE A 67 -2.73 5.89 -33.11
CA PHE A 67 -2.86 6.80 -31.97
C PHE A 67 -1.49 7.28 -31.47
N LEU A 68 -0.51 6.38 -31.37
CA LEU A 68 0.85 6.72 -30.94
C LEU A 68 1.56 7.64 -31.93
N GLY A 69 1.21 7.59 -33.21
CA GLY A 69 1.71 8.53 -34.22
C GLY A 69 1.35 9.99 -33.94
N ARG A 70 0.34 10.26 -33.10
CA ARG A 70 -0.04 11.61 -32.65
C ARG A 70 0.70 12.08 -31.40
N MET A 71 1.42 11.19 -30.71
CA MET A 71 2.26 11.58 -29.58
C MET A 71 3.51 12.29 -30.09
N SER A 72 3.96 13.29 -29.34
CA SER A 72 5.27 13.90 -29.57
C SER A 72 6.35 12.83 -29.38
N LYS A 73 7.19 12.65 -30.40
CA LYS A 73 8.39 11.82 -30.27
C LYS A 73 9.39 12.55 -29.38
N PRO A 74 10.17 11.84 -28.55
CA PRO A 74 11.27 12.45 -27.83
C PRO A 74 12.21 13.16 -28.81
N GLU A 75 12.53 14.43 -28.52
CA GLU A 75 13.40 15.24 -29.36
C GLU A 75 14.84 14.69 -29.31
N CYS A 76 15.21 13.91 -30.32
CA CYS A 76 16.55 13.36 -30.51
C CYS A 76 16.85 13.15 -32.00
N ASP A 77 18.13 13.11 -32.37
CA ASP A 77 18.52 12.83 -33.77
C ASP A 77 18.29 11.36 -34.11
N PHE A 78 18.81 10.46 -33.26
CA PHE A 78 18.44 9.05 -33.30
C PHE A 78 18.79 8.32 -32.00
N ILE A 79 18.07 7.23 -31.76
CA ILE A 79 18.36 6.27 -30.68
C ILE A 79 18.49 4.87 -31.28
N LYS A 80 19.64 4.21 -31.07
CA LYS A 80 19.94 2.87 -31.61
C LYS A 80 20.19 1.87 -30.48
N GLY A 81 19.71 0.63 -30.66
CA GLY A 81 19.96 -0.47 -29.73
C GLY A 81 19.06 -0.51 -28.50
N ILE A 82 17.99 0.31 -28.46
CA ILE A 82 17.07 0.38 -27.33
C ILE A 82 16.20 -0.90 -27.22
N PRO A 83 16.18 -1.60 -26.08
CA PRO A 83 15.26 -2.71 -25.81
C PRO A 83 13.87 -2.21 -25.40
N PRO A 84 12.86 -3.10 -25.28
CA PRO A 84 11.62 -2.77 -24.59
C PRO A 84 11.90 -2.26 -23.18
N ALA A 85 11.33 -1.10 -22.84
CA ALA A 85 11.60 -0.41 -21.58
C ALA A 85 10.46 -0.58 -20.58
N ILE A 86 10.81 -0.75 -19.31
CA ILE A 86 9.91 -0.84 -18.16
C ILE A 86 10.35 0.22 -17.14
N ALA A 87 9.45 1.16 -16.83
CA ALA A 87 9.69 2.17 -15.81
C ALA A 87 9.13 1.72 -14.45
N ILE A 88 9.90 1.94 -13.39
CA ILE A 88 9.49 1.75 -12.00
C ILE A 88 9.59 3.11 -11.29
N GLU A 89 8.51 3.89 -11.39
CA GLU A 89 8.38 5.24 -10.82
C GLU A 89 7.72 5.24 -9.43
N GLN A 90 7.89 6.35 -8.69
CA GLN A 90 7.21 6.62 -7.41
C GLN A 90 5.73 7.05 -7.54
N LYS A 91 5.06 6.78 -8.65
CA LYS A 91 3.64 7.12 -8.76
C LYS A 91 2.84 6.15 -7.90
N VAL A 92 2.15 6.70 -6.90
CA VAL A 92 1.23 5.93 -6.04
C VAL A 92 0.24 5.21 -6.95
N SER A 93 0.27 3.87 -6.89
CA SER A 93 -0.62 3.03 -7.68
C SER A 93 -2.10 3.35 -7.40
N SER A 94 -2.96 3.03 -8.37
CA SER A 94 -4.35 3.49 -8.42
C SER A 94 -5.08 3.40 -7.07
N ARG A 95 -5.94 4.40 -6.79
CA ARG A 95 -6.78 4.47 -5.57
C ARG A 95 -7.88 3.41 -5.53
N ASN A 96 -7.70 2.25 -6.17
CA ASN A 96 -8.70 1.20 -6.17
C ASN A 96 -8.79 0.58 -4.76
N PRO A 97 -9.92 0.77 -4.05
CA PRO A 97 -10.08 0.29 -2.68
C PRO A 97 -10.14 -1.25 -2.57
N ARG A 98 -10.22 -1.98 -3.68
CA ARG A 98 -10.16 -3.46 -3.68
C ARG A 98 -8.74 -4.01 -3.82
N SER A 99 -7.78 -3.20 -4.28
CA SER A 99 -6.41 -3.66 -4.50
C SER A 99 -5.65 -3.87 -3.18
N THR A 100 -4.93 -4.99 -3.08
CA THR A 100 -4.07 -5.33 -1.96
C THR A 100 -2.65 -5.63 -2.41
N VAL A 101 -1.73 -5.71 -1.44
CA VAL A 101 -0.36 -6.23 -1.67
C VAL A 101 -0.40 -7.58 -2.37
N GLY A 102 -1.28 -8.49 -1.94
CA GLY A 102 -1.44 -9.82 -2.54
C GLY A 102 -1.87 -9.79 -4.02
N THR A 103 -2.75 -8.86 -4.40
CA THR A 103 -3.16 -8.71 -5.82
C THR A 103 -2.09 -8.03 -6.64
N SER A 104 -1.42 -6.99 -6.11
CA SER A 104 -0.35 -6.27 -6.82
C SER A 104 0.90 -7.13 -7.07
N THR A 105 1.14 -8.12 -6.21
CA THR A 105 2.27 -9.05 -6.31
C THR A 105 1.92 -10.36 -7.03
N GLU A 106 0.64 -10.51 -7.43
CA GLU A 106 0.05 -11.73 -7.98
C GLU A 106 0.14 -12.97 -7.07
N ILE A 107 0.68 -12.84 -5.85
CA ILE A 107 0.76 -13.96 -4.88
C ILE A 107 -0.66 -14.46 -4.57
N TYR A 108 -1.63 -13.55 -4.46
CA TYR A 108 -3.02 -13.92 -4.20
C TYR A 108 -3.62 -14.77 -5.31
N GLU A 109 -3.28 -14.53 -6.58
CA GLU A 109 -3.75 -15.35 -7.70
C GLU A 109 -3.20 -16.77 -7.64
N TYR A 110 -1.92 -16.93 -7.30
CA TYR A 110 -1.33 -18.26 -7.06
C TYR A 110 -1.91 -18.95 -5.82
N LEU A 111 -2.23 -18.21 -4.76
CA LEU A 111 -2.92 -18.76 -3.58
C LEU A 111 -4.30 -19.29 -3.96
N ARG A 112 -5.09 -18.54 -4.74
CA ARG A 112 -6.40 -18.99 -5.21
C ARG A 112 -6.29 -20.28 -6.02
N LEU A 113 -5.30 -20.35 -6.93
CA LEU A 113 -5.02 -21.56 -7.70
C LEU A 113 -4.60 -22.73 -6.81
N LEU A 114 -3.77 -22.49 -5.79
CA LEU A 114 -3.38 -23.53 -4.83
C LEU A 114 -4.60 -24.09 -4.09
N TYR A 115 -5.43 -23.22 -3.52
CA TYR A 115 -6.63 -23.63 -2.77
C TYR A 115 -7.68 -24.30 -3.66
N ALA A 116 -7.82 -23.88 -4.91
CA ALA A 116 -8.73 -24.52 -5.87
C ALA A 116 -8.25 -25.91 -6.32
N ARG A 117 -6.94 -26.22 -6.21
CA ARG A 117 -6.38 -27.50 -6.69
C ARG A 117 -6.12 -28.52 -5.59
N VAL A 118 -5.62 -28.08 -4.44
CA VAL A 118 -5.23 -28.97 -3.33
C VAL A 118 -5.95 -28.63 -2.01
N GLY A 119 -6.88 -27.68 -2.03
CA GLY A 119 -7.66 -27.32 -0.86
C GLY A 119 -8.67 -28.40 -0.49
N ARG A 120 -8.71 -28.77 0.78
CA ARG A 120 -9.68 -29.72 1.34
C ARG A 120 -10.74 -28.98 2.13
N THR A 121 -12.00 -29.29 1.88
CA THR A 121 -13.13 -28.66 2.57
C THR A 121 -13.40 -29.39 3.89
N PHE A 122 -13.59 -28.64 4.97
CA PHE A 122 -13.92 -29.18 6.28
C PHE A 122 -15.27 -28.67 6.75
N SER A 123 -16.09 -29.54 7.35
CA SER A 123 -17.37 -29.14 7.90
C SER A 123 -17.18 -28.20 9.10
N PRO A 124 -17.89 -27.06 9.18
CA PRO A 124 -17.84 -26.19 10.33
C PRO A 124 -18.52 -26.79 11.58
N VAL A 125 -19.31 -27.86 11.42
CA VAL A 125 -20.04 -28.52 12.50
C VAL A 125 -19.19 -29.60 13.16
N SER A 126 -18.70 -30.57 12.38
CA SER A 126 -17.94 -31.72 12.89
C SER A 126 -16.42 -31.55 12.80
N GLY A 127 -15.92 -30.62 11.98
CA GLY A 127 -14.49 -30.49 11.67
C GLY A 127 -13.94 -31.62 10.79
N GLN A 128 -14.78 -32.52 10.27
CA GLN A 128 -14.37 -33.61 9.39
C GLN A 128 -14.21 -33.14 7.95
N GLU A 129 -13.33 -33.81 7.20
CA GLU A 129 -13.12 -33.55 5.78
C GLU A 129 -14.35 -33.95 4.97
N VAL A 130 -14.88 -32.99 4.20
CA VAL A 130 -15.96 -33.20 3.24
C VAL A 130 -15.34 -33.79 1.98
N LYS A 131 -15.76 -35.00 1.62
CA LYS A 131 -15.30 -35.65 0.39
C LYS A 131 -16.44 -36.37 -0.32
N LYS A 132 -16.36 -36.40 -1.65
CA LYS A 132 -17.13 -37.35 -2.45
C LYS A 132 -16.50 -38.72 -2.29
N HIS A 133 -17.33 -39.72 -2.02
CA HIS A 133 -16.87 -41.09 -1.90
C HIS A 133 -17.01 -41.80 -3.25
N SER A 134 -15.92 -42.42 -3.68
CA SER A 134 -15.90 -43.35 -4.79
C SER A 134 -16.21 -44.77 -4.32
N THR A 135 -16.49 -45.68 -5.25
CA THR A 135 -16.58 -47.11 -4.94
C THR A 135 -15.25 -47.66 -4.38
N GLU A 136 -14.11 -47.11 -4.80
CA GLU A 136 -12.79 -47.44 -4.23
C GLU A 136 -12.68 -47.06 -2.75
N ASP A 137 -13.26 -45.93 -2.30
CA ASP A 137 -13.28 -45.57 -0.88
C ASP A 137 -14.03 -46.61 -0.03
N ILE A 138 -15.12 -47.15 -0.57
CA ILE A 138 -15.94 -48.18 0.07
C ILE A 138 -15.16 -49.49 0.17
N VAL A 139 -14.51 -49.91 -0.92
CA VAL A 139 -13.63 -51.09 -0.94
C VAL A 139 -12.48 -50.92 0.05
N ASN A 140 -11.83 -49.75 0.07
CA ASN A 140 -10.75 -49.46 1.01
C ASN A 140 -11.23 -49.48 2.47
N CYS A 141 -12.46 -49.04 2.75
CA CYS A 141 -13.06 -49.15 4.08
C CYS A 141 -13.25 -50.62 4.49
N MET A 142 -13.75 -51.46 3.58
CA MET A 142 -13.88 -52.90 3.81
C MET A 142 -12.51 -53.55 4.08
N LEU A 143 -11.48 -53.25 3.29
CA LEU A 143 -10.14 -53.82 3.45
C LEU A 143 -9.44 -53.41 4.75
N ARG A 144 -9.87 -52.34 5.42
CA ARG A 144 -9.34 -51.94 6.74
C ARG A 144 -9.88 -52.79 7.89
N GLN A 145 -10.97 -53.53 7.68
CA GLN A 145 -11.57 -54.37 8.71
C GLN A 145 -10.91 -55.76 8.75
N PRO A 146 -10.94 -56.47 9.88
CA PRO A 146 -10.40 -57.83 9.98
C PRO A 146 -11.07 -58.80 9.00
N GLU A 147 -10.29 -59.69 8.41
CA GLU A 147 -10.78 -60.70 7.47
C GLU A 147 -11.82 -61.62 8.14
N GLY A 148 -12.88 -61.96 7.41
CA GLY A 148 -14.00 -62.75 7.93
C GLY A 148 -15.07 -61.96 8.72
N THR A 149 -14.87 -60.66 8.97
CA THR A 149 -15.90 -59.80 9.58
C THR A 149 -17.14 -59.74 8.68
N ARG A 150 -18.33 -59.91 9.24
CA ARG A 150 -19.58 -59.82 8.48
C ARG A 150 -19.99 -58.36 8.33
N TYR A 151 -20.50 -57.99 7.16
CA TYR A 151 -21.04 -56.65 6.93
C TYR A 151 -22.23 -56.66 5.97
N THR A 152 -23.05 -55.61 6.08
CA THR A 152 -24.19 -55.35 5.18
C THR A 152 -23.97 -54.07 4.41
N VAL A 153 -24.39 -54.09 3.14
CA VAL A 153 -24.48 -52.92 2.28
C VAL A 153 -25.91 -52.41 2.35
N LEU A 154 -26.06 -51.17 2.80
CA LEU A 154 -27.34 -50.56 3.12
C LEU A 154 -27.50 -49.25 2.34
N THR A 155 -28.74 -48.85 2.11
CA THR A 155 -29.05 -47.55 1.51
C THR A 155 -30.30 -46.95 2.17
N PRO A 156 -30.38 -45.62 2.38
CA PRO A 156 -31.57 -45.02 2.98
C PRO A 156 -32.75 -45.08 2.01
N ILE A 157 -33.95 -45.38 2.53
CA ILE A 157 -35.16 -45.39 1.72
C ILE A 157 -35.59 -43.95 1.44
N LEU A 158 -35.74 -43.60 0.16
CA LEU A 158 -36.17 -42.27 -0.27
C LEU A 158 -37.63 -42.31 -0.72
N LEU A 159 -38.49 -41.58 -0.01
CA LEU A 159 -39.90 -41.44 -0.36
C LEU A 159 -40.07 -40.41 -1.48
N ARG A 160 -40.18 -40.87 -2.73
CA ARG A 160 -40.42 -40.00 -3.89
C ARG A 160 -41.92 -39.68 -4.03
N GLU A 161 -42.26 -38.47 -4.45
CA GLU A 161 -43.63 -38.06 -4.85
C GLU A 161 -44.72 -38.14 -3.76
N GLY A 162 -44.37 -38.00 -2.47
CA GLY A 162 -45.38 -38.02 -1.39
C GLY A 162 -45.98 -39.40 -1.11
N ARG A 163 -45.32 -40.47 -1.55
CA ARG A 163 -45.69 -41.86 -1.27
C ARG A 163 -45.53 -42.21 0.21
N THR A 164 -46.34 -43.13 0.70
CA THR A 164 -46.16 -43.71 2.04
C THR A 164 -45.00 -44.72 2.04
N LEU A 165 -44.38 -44.96 3.20
CA LEU A 165 -43.30 -45.95 3.33
C LEU A 165 -43.71 -47.33 2.81
N GLN A 166 -44.96 -47.72 3.06
CA GLN A 166 -45.50 -49.00 2.61
C GLN A 166 -45.58 -49.11 1.08
N GLN A 167 -45.97 -48.03 0.39
CA GLN A 167 -46.01 -48.00 -1.07
C GLN A 167 -44.62 -48.07 -1.68
N GLN A 168 -43.62 -47.44 -1.06
CA GLN A 168 -42.23 -47.53 -1.52
C GLN A 168 -41.69 -48.96 -1.35
N LEU A 169 -41.95 -49.59 -0.21
CA LEU A 169 -41.54 -50.97 0.06
C LEU A 169 -42.14 -51.99 -0.92
N GLU A 170 -43.39 -51.81 -1.36
CA GLU A 170 -44.00 -52.64 -2.41
C GLU A 170 -43.30 -52.51 -3.77
N ILE A 171 -42.76 -51.32 -4.07
CA ILE A 171 -42.00 -51.07 -5.29
C ILE A 171 -40.61 -51.70 -5.18
N ASP A 172 -39.93 -51.50 -4.05
CA ASP A 172 -38.62 -52.11 -3.79
C ASP A 172 -38.71 -53.65 -3.88
N LEU A 173 -39.81 -54.23 -3.39
CA LEU A 173 -40.11 -55.67 -3.54
C LEU A 173 -40.27 -56.10 -5.00
N LYS A 174 -40.94 -55.29 -5.83
CA LYS A 174 -41.08 -55.54 -7.29
C LYS A 174 -39.75 -55.37 -8.04
N GLN A 175 -38.86 -54.52 -7.55
CA GLN A 175 -37.50 -54.34 -8.08
C GLN A 175 -36.55 -55.48 -7.68
N GLY A 176 -36.96 -56.35 -6.76
CA GLY A 176 -36.23 -57.56 -6.38
C GLY A 176 -35.52 -57.48 -5.03
N PHE A 177 -35.64 -56.38 -4.29
CA PHE A 177 -35.17 -56.30 -2.92
C PHE A 177 -36.13 -57.09 -2.02
N ASN A 178 -35.61 -57.91 -1.10
CA ASN A 178 -36.43 -58.76 -0.22
C ASN A 178 -36.27 -58.43 1.27
N ARG A 179 -35.28 -57.59 1.61
CA ARG A 179 -34.83 -57.41 2.99
C ARG A 179 -34.62 -55.94 3.32
N LEU A 180 -34.93 -55.62 4.57
CA LEU A 180 -34.70 -54.34 5.22
C LEU A 180 -33.81 -54.55 6.43
N GLU A 181 -33.28 -53.44 6.90
CA GLU A 181 -32.70 -53.35 8.21
C GLU A 181 -33.46 -52.30 9.01
N VAL A 182 -34.07 -52.74 10.12
CA VAL A 182 -34.92 -51.92 10.99
C VAL A 182 -34.28 -51.88 12.37
N ASN A 183 -33.88 -50.69 12.83
CA ASN A 183 -33.28 -50.47 14.16
C ASN A 183 -32.10 -51.41 14.50
N GLY A 184 -31.36 -51.91 13.50
CA GLY A 184 -30.25 -52.85 13.73
C GLY A 184 -30.51 -54.30 13.33
N GLU A 185 -31.79 -54.68 13.18
CA GLU A 185 -32.19 -56.07 12.89
C GLU A 185 -32.60 -56.25 11.42
N MET A 186 -32.29 -57.42 10.86
CA MET A 186 -32.65 -57.75 9.48
C MET A 186 -34.07 -58.32 9.44
N VAL A 187 -34.96 -57.65 8.69
CA VAL A 187 -36.38 -58.04 8.57
C VAL A 187 -36.70 -58.23 7.08
N ARG A 188 -37.60 -59.15 6.75
CA ARG A 188 -38.08 -59.25 5.36
C ARG A 188 -39.12 -58.17 5.07
N ILE A 189 -39.15 -57.67 3.84
CA ILE A 189 -40.07 -56.59 3.44
C ILE A 189 -41.54 -57.01 3.63
N ASP A 190 -41.88 -58.26 3.34
CA ASP A 190 -43.23 -58.83 3.45
C ASP A 190 -43.72 -59.01 4.89
N GLU A 191 -42.80 -59.05 5.86
CA GLU A 191 -43.09 -59.24 7.29
C GLU A 191 -43.05 -57.93 8.08
N TYR A 192 -42.60 -56.83 7.46
CA TYR A 192 -42.42 -55.55 8.12
C TYR A 192 -43.69 -54.69 8.07
N GLN A 193 -44.14 -54.23 9.24
CA GLN A 193 -45.19 -53.22 9.35
C GLN A 193 -44.58 -51.90 9.84
N PRO A 194 -44.70 -50.80 9.06
CA PRO A 194 -44.16 -49.49 9.44
C PRO A 194 -44.66 -49.01 10.80
N LYS A 195 -43.75 -48.61 11.69
CA LYS A 195 -44.06 -47.91 12.94
C LYS A 195 -43.38 -46.53 12.97
N ASP A 196 -44.01 -45.58 13.65
CA ASP A 196 -43.44 -44.24 13.85
C ASP A 196 -42.21 -44.30 14.77
N GLY A 197 -41.08 -43.78 14.29
CA GLY A 197 -39.80 -43.74 15.00
C GLY A 197 -38.79 -44.81 14.59
N ASP A 198 -39.16 -45.74 13.71
CA ASP A 198 -38.24 -46.78 13.21
C ASP A 198 -37.20 -46.20 12.23
N THR A 199 -35.93 -46.56 12.42
CA THR A 199 -34.85 -46.30 11.46
C THR A 199 -34.77 -47.46 10.47
N VAL A 200 -35.17 -47.21 9.23
CA VAL A 200 -35.29 -48.23 8.18
C VAL A 200 -34.29 -47.97 7.06
N PHE A 201 -33.47 -48.96 6.76
CA PHE A 201 -32.57 -48.98 5.61
C PHE A 201 -32.91 -50.15 4.68
N LEU A 202 -32.75 -49.94 3.37
CA LEU A 202 -32.87 -51.00 2.38
C LEU A 202 -31.57 -51.82 2.37
N LEU A 203 -31.68 -53.14 2.50
CA LEU A 203 -30.54 -54.05 2.50
C LEU A 203 -30.27 -54.54 1.08
N VAL A 204 -29.14 -54.10 0.51
CA VAL A 204 -28.74 -54.40 -0.88
C VAL A 204 -28.00 -55.74 -0.95
N ASP A 205 -26.97 -55.92 -0.12
CA ASP A 205 -26.22 -57.18 -0.07
C ASP A 205 -25.67 -57.48 1.34
N ARG A 206 -25.33 -58.76 1.59
CA ARG A 206 -24.61 -59.23 2.77
C ARG A 206 -23.33 -59.94 2.36
N MET A 207 -22.23 -59.57 2.99
CA MET A 207 -20.92 -60.10 2.62
C MET A 207 -20.05 -60.31 3.84
N THR A 208 -18.92 -60.97 3.63
CA THR A 208 -17.85 -61.14 4.59
C THR A 208 -16.60 -60.50 4.03
N VAL A 209 -15.83 -59.80 4.88
CA VAL A 209 -14.59 -59.15 4.47
C VAL A 209 -13.64 -60.21 3.91
N SER A 210 -13.27 -60.04 2.63
CA SER A 210 -12.31 -60.85 1.90
C SER A 210 -11.54 -59.95 0.93
N GLY A 211 -10.24 -60.17 0.80
CA GLY A 211 -9.37 -59.45 -0.14
C GLY A 211 -9.36 -60.05 -1.55
N GLU A 212 -10.12 -61.11 -1.81
CA GLU A 212 -10.18 -61.77 -3.13
C GLU A 212 -10.83 -60.85 -4.19
N LYS A 213 -10.37 -60.96 -5.44
CA LYS A 213 -10.86 -60.13 -6.55
C LYS A 213 -12.38 -60.23 -6.75
N ASP A 214 -12.93 -61.43 -6.57
CA ASP A 214 -14.37 -61.68 -6.74
C ASP A 214 -15.20 -60.99 -5.65
N ALA A 215 -14.71 -60.97 -4.41
CA ALA A 215 -15.35 -60.26 -3.31
C ALA A 215 -15.31 -58.75 -3.52
N VAL A 216 -14.19 -58.21 -4.01
CA VAL A 216 -14.07 -56.79 -4.35
C VAL A 216 -15.01 -56.40 -5.49
N SER A 217 -15.07 -57.18 -6.57
CA SER A 217 -15.98 -56.91 -7.70
C SER A 217 -17.43 -56.88 -7.25
N ARG A 218 -17.85 -57.86 -6.44
CA ARG A 218 -19.22 -57.94 -5.93
C ARG A 218 -19.58 -56.78 -5.01
N LEU A 219 -18.64 -56.32 -4.18
CA LEU A 219 -18.84 -55.14 -3.34
C LEU A 219 -19.02 -53.88 -4.18
N THR A 220 -18.23 -53.71 -5.25
CA THR A 220 -18.36 -52.58 -6.17
C THR A 220 -19.75 -52.52 -6.80
N ASP A 221 -20.24 -53.64 -7.36
CA ASP A 221 -21.57 -53.71 -7.98
C ASP A 221 -22.69 -53.41 -6.95
N SER A 222 -22.54 -53.92 -5.73
CA SER A 222 -23.51 -53.69 -4.64
C SER A 222 -23.48 -52.24 -4.16
N ALA A 223 -22.31 -51.63 -4.10
CA ALA A 223 -22.13 -50.24 -3.72
C ALA A 223 -22.70 -49.28 -4.77
N GLU A 224 -22.52 -49.55 -6.06
CA GLU A 224 -23.14 -48.78 -7.15
C GLU A 224 -24.67 -48.88 -7.08
N THR A 225 -25.20 -50.08 -6.85
CA THR A 225 -26.65 -50.29 -6.66
C THR A 225 -27.17 -49.49 -5.46
N ALA A 226 -26.48 -49.57 -4.32
CA ALA A 226 -26.84 -48.83 -3.11
C ALA A 226 -26.81 -47.31 -3.32
N MET A 227 -25.77 -46.80 -4.00
CA MET A 227 -25.65 -45.39 -4.35
C MET A 227 -26.74 -44.94 -5.32
N TYR A 228 -27.14 -45.77 -6.29
CA TYR A 228 -28.19 -45.42 -7.24
C TYR A 228 -29.56 -45.29 -6.56
N GLU A 229 -29.95 -46.29 -5.76
CA GLU A 229 -31.24 -46.27 -5.05
C GLU A 229 -31.28 -45.20 -3.95
N GLY A 230 -30.14 -44.97 -3.27
CA GLY A 230 -30.00 -44.00 -2.18
C GLY A 230 -29.75 -42.56 -2.58
N ASP A 231 -29.93 -42.20 -3.85
CA ASP A 231 -29.62 -40.86 -4.41
C ASP A 231 -28.22 -40.36 -4.00
N GLY A 232 -27.24 -41.26 -4.15
CA GLY A 232 -25.83 -41.07 -3.87
C GLY A 232 -25.36 -41.61 -2.51
N ALA A 233 -26.25 -42.04 -1.62
CA ALA A 233 -25.88 -42.56 -0.31
C ALA A 233 -25.68 -44.08 -0.29
N CYS A 234 -24.62 -44.53 0.38
CA CYS A 234 -24.37 -45.94 0.67
C CYS A 234 -23.88 -46.05 2.12
N LEU A 235 -24.35 -47.04 2.88
CA LEU A 235 -23.87 -47.31 4.23
C LEU A 235 -23.32 -48.73 4.34
N LEU A 236 -22.20 -48.87 5.04
CA LEU A 236 -21.64 -50.16 5.42
C LEU A 236 -21.78 -50.35 6.92
N ARG A 237 -22.44 -51.44 7.33
CA ARG A 237 -22.47 -51.84 8.73
C ARG A 237 -21.64 -53.09 8.95
N PHE A 238 -20.61 -52.98 9.78
CA PHE A 238 -19.78 -54.10 10.20
C PHE A 238 -20.27 -54.64 11.54
N TYR A 239 -20.32 -55.97 11.67
CA TYR A 239 -20.69 -56.69 12.88
C TYR A 239 -19.43 -57.27 13.52
N GLN A 240 -19.01 -56.66 14.63
CA GLN A 240 -17.79 -57.03 15.33
C GLN A 240 -18.00 -58.31 16.17
N PRO A 241 -16.94 -59.08 16.47
CA PRO A 241 -17.03 -60.30 17.29
C PRO A 241 -17.49 -60.05 18.74
N ASP A 242 -17.29 -58.84 19.25
CA ASP A 242 -17.70 -58.41 20.60
C ASP A 242 -19.19 -58.04 20.72
N GLY A 243 -19.94 -58.15 19.62
CA GLY A 243 -21.36 -57.81 19.55
C GLY A 243 -21.64 -56.34 19.25
N THR A 244 -20.61 -55.49 19.10
CA THR A 244 -20.77 -54.10 18.69
C THR A 244 -20.95 -53.97 17.18
N THR A 245 -21.58 -52.89 16.73
CA THR A 245 -21.72 -52.57 15.31
C THR A 245 -21.13 -51.21 15.00
N SER A 246 -20.48 -51.09 13.84
CA SER A 246 -19.96 -49.82 13.33
C SER A 246 -20.59 -49.50 11.98
N LEU A 247 -21.24 -48.34 11.87
CA LEU A 247 -21.90 -47.87 10.65
C LEU A 247 -21.05 -46.77 10.00
N TYR A 248 -20.64 -46.99 8.76
CA TYR A 248 -19.95 -46.01 7.92
C TYR A 248 -20.90 -45.52 6.84
N ARG A 249 -20.99 -44.20 6.66
CA ARG A 249 -21.81 -43.58 5.63
C ARG A 249 -20.93 -43.00 4.54
N PHE A 250 -21.28 -43.29 3.30
CA PHE A 250 -20.64 -42.82 2.08
C PHE A 250 -21.68 -42.04 1.27
N SER A 251 -21.23 -40.96 0.62
CA SER A 251 -22.07 -40.15 -0.27
C SER A 251 -21.28 -39.77 -1.51
N THR A 252 -21.90 -39.87 -2.68
CA THR A 252 -21.37 -39.34 -3.95
C THR A 252 -21.55 -37.83 -4.07
N LYS A 253 -22.40 -37.24 -3.21
CA LYS A 253 -22.59 -35.80 -3.09
C LYS A 253 -21.51 -35.20 -2.20
N PHE A 254 -21.17 -33.94 -2.45
CA PHE A 254 -20.23 -33.20 -1.63
C PHE A 254 -20.96 -32.64 -0.39
N GLU A 255 -21.26 -33.51 0.56
CA GLU A 255 -22.08 -33.19 1.73
C GLU A 255 -21.50 -33.78 3.02
N ALA A 256 -21.73 -33.09 4.14
CA ALA A 256 -21.41 -33.56 5.48
C ALA A 256 -22.34 -32.88 6.48
N ASP A 257 -22.68 -33.55 7.59
CA ASP A 257 -23.51 -33.00 8.67
C ASP A 257 -24.85 -32.38 8.21
N GLY A 258 -25.42 -32.88 7.11
CA GLY A 258 -26.66 -32.35 6.53
C GLY A 258 -26.50 -31.05 5.73
N ILE A 259 -25.26 -30.61 5.48
CA ILE A 259 -24.92 -29.45 4.67
C ILE A 259 -24.37 -29.95 3.32
N THR A 260 -24.92 -29.46 2.21
CA THR A 260 -24.32 -29.61 0.89
C THR A 260 -23.31 -28.48 0.67
N PHE A 261 -22.09 -28.83 0.30
CA PHE A 261 -20.99 -27.89 0.08
C PHE A 261 -20.77 -27.64 -1.41
N GLU A 262 -20.18 -26.50 -1.74
CA GLU A 262 -19.67 -26.22 -3.09
C GLU A 262 -18.23 -26.74 -3.22
N GLU A 263 -17.90 -27.27 -4.40
CA GLU A 263 -16.53 -27.71 -4.67
C GLU A 263 -15.59 -26.50 -4.80
N PRO A 264 -14.38 -26.58 -4.22
CA PRO A 264 -13.38 -25.52 -4.35
C PRO A 264 -13.09 -25.18 -5.81
N ASN A 265 -13.30 -23.93 -6.18
CA ASN A 265 -12.96 -23.39 -7.50
C ASN A 265 -12.21 -22.05 -7.34
N ASP A 266 -11.51 -21.62 -8.38
CA ASP A 266 -10.70 -20.40 -8.33
C ASP A 266 -11.53 -19.13 -8.02
N GLN A 267 -12.77 -19.06 -8.50
CA GLN A 267 -13.65 -17.90 -8.31
C GLN A 267 -14.19 -17.79 -6.88
N MET A 268 -14.32 -18.92 -6.17
CA MET A 268 -14.69 -19.00 -4.75
C MET A 268 -13.72 -18.21 -3.86
N PHE A 269 -12.45 -18.14 -4.25
CA PHE A 269 -11.41 -17.43 -3.52
C PHE A 269 -11.15 -16.01 -4.06
N SER A 270 -11.94 -15.54 -5.04
CA SER A 270 -11.81 -14.19 -5.59
C SER A 270 -12.80 -13.23 -4.93
N PHE A 271 -12.30 -12.26 -4.16
CA PHE A 271 -13.13 -11.17 -3.63
C PHE A 271 -13.52 -10.12 -4.69
N ASN A 272 -13.01 -10.24 -5.92
CA ASN A 272 -13.43 -9.41 -7.05
C ASN A 272 -14.61 -10.02 -7.83
N SER A 273 -14.93 -11.28 -7.58
CA SER A 273 -16.07 -11.99 -8.18
C SER A 273 -17.22 -12.08 -7.18
N PRO A 274 -18.49 -11.90 -7.59
CA PRO A 274 -19.66 -12.09 -6.70
C PRO A 274 -19.77 -13.53 -6.16
N ILE A 275 -19.10 -14.50 -6.80
CA ILE A 275 -19.10 -15.90 -6.36
C ILE A 275 -18.31 -16.04 -5.04
N GLY A 276 -17.12 -15.46 -4.95
CA GLY A 276 -16.27 -15.51 -3.76
C GLY A 276 -16.42 -14.34 -2.80
N ALA A 277 -16.89 -13.18 -3.27
CA ALA A 277 -16.99 -11.96 -2.47
C ALA A 277 -18.05 -12.07 -1.37
N CYS A 278 -17.71 -11.54 -0.19
CA CYS A 278 -18.68 -11.37 0.90
C CYS A 278 -19.87 -10.51 0.40
N PRO A 279 -21.12 -10.97 0.59
CA PRO A 279 -22.30 -10.28 0.05
C PRO A 279 -22.61 -8.96 0.77
N GLU A 280 -22.10 -8.75 1.98
CA GLU A 280 -22.39 -7.55 2.76
C GLU A 280 -21.45 -6.39 2.43
N CYS A 281 -20.16 -6.70 2.22
CA CYS A 281 -19.18 -5.70 1.85
C CYS A 281 -18.78 -5.76 0.37
N GLU A 282 -19.40 -6.61 -0.44
CA GLU A 282 -19.09 -6.81 -1.88
C GLU A 282 -17.58 -6.95 -2.17
N GLY A 283 -16.86 -7.66 -1.29
CA GLY A 283 -15.41 -7.85 -1.43
C GLY A 283 -14.51 -6.68 -1.00
N PHE A 284 -15.06 -5.57 -0.48
CA PHE A 284 -14.25 -4.46 0.06
C PHE A 284 -13.64 -4.74 1.45
N GLY A 285 -14.19 -5.71 2.20
CA GLY A 285 -13.78 -6.04 3.57
C GLY A 285 -14.20 -5.01 4.63
N ARG A 286 -14.68 -3.84 4.21
CA ARG A 286 -15.16 -2.75 5.07
C ARG A 286 -16.53 -2.29 4.63
N VAL A 287 -17.34 -1.86 5.59
CA VAL A 287 -18.68 -1.30 5.37
C VAL A 287 -18.79 0.06 6.04
N VAL A 288 -19.78 0.85 5.65
CA VAL A 288 -20.12 2.08 6.39
C VAL A 288 -20.89 1.66 7.64
N GLY A 289 -20.19 1.56 8.76
CA GLY A 289 -20.71 1.11 10.05
C GLY A 289 -20.44 2.11 11.16
N ILE A 290 -20.65 1.68 12.40
CA ILE A 290 -20.35 2.48 13.60
C ILE A 290 -18.85 2.38 13.89
N ASP A 291 -18.16 3.51 13.79
CA ASP A 291 -16.73 3.57 14.00
C ASP A 291 -16.40 3.59 15.49
N GLU A 292 -15.77 2.51 15.97
CA GLU A 292 -15.31 2.39 17.34
C GLU A 292 -14.45 3.59 17.77
N HIS A 293 -13.62 4.12 16.88
CA HIS A 293 -12.76 5.26 17.17
C HIS A 293 -13.56 6.56 17.29
N LEU A 294 -14.74 6.68 16.67
CA LEU A 294 -15.61 7.84 16.87
C LEU A 294 -16.43 7.70 18.16
N VAL A 295 -16.80 6.48 18.54
CA VAL A 295 -17.56 6.20 19.77
C VAL A 295 -16.70 6.33 21.02
N ILE A 296 -15.46 5.83 20.97
CA ILE A 296 -14.50 5.82 22.08
C ILE A 296 -13.23 6.57 21.65
N PRO A 297 -13.27 7.91 21.63
CA PRO A 297 -12.17 8.73 21.16
C PRO A 297 -11.02 8.89 22.15
N ASN A 298 -11.23 8.55 23.43
CA ASN A 298 -10.14 8.49 24.39
C ASN A 298 -10.20 7.15 25.11
N ARG A 299 -9.31 6.23 24.72
CA ARG A 299 -9.25 4.87 25.28
C ARG A 299 -8.55 4.82 26.64
N SER A 300 -7.87 5.89 27.07
CA SER A 300 -7.29 5.98 28.42
C SER A 300 -8.33 6.25 29.50
N LEU A 301 -9.55 6.65 29.11
CA LEU A 301 -10.67 6.79 30.02
C LEU A 301 -11.33 5.44 30.29
N SER A 302 -11.86 5.28 31.50
CA SER A 302 -12.73 4.17 31.87
C SER A 302 -14.18 4.44 31.43
N VAL A 303 -15.04 3.40 31.46
CA VAL A 303 -16.48 3.59 31.18
C VAL A 303 -17.10 4.55 32.20
N TYR A 304 -16.65 4.50 33.47
CA TYR A 304 -17.07 5.40 34.52
C TYR A 304 -16.76 6.88 34.18
N ASP A 305 -15.53 7.14 33.70
CA ASP A 305 -15.03 8.47 33.30
C ASP A 305 -15.60 8.97 31.96
N GLY A 306 -16.51 8.21 31.34
CA GLY A 306 -17.17 8.60 30.11
C GLY A 306 -16.33 8.37 28.86
N ALA A 307 -15.65 7.22 28.77
CA ALA A 307 -14.95 6.76 27.56
C ALA A 307 -15.88 6.71 26.34
N VAL A 308 -17.14 6.28 26.53
CA VAL A 308 -18.16 6.21 25.47
C VAL A 308 -18.80 7.59 25.28
N VAL A 309 -18.42 8.28 24.21
CA VAL A 309 -18.81 9.69 24.00
C VAL A 309 -20.27 9.86 23.61
N CYS A 310 -20.86 8.87 22.93
CA CYS A 310 -22.27 8.94 22.56
C CYS A 310 -23.23 8.92 23.77
N TRP A 311 -22.76 8.49 24.95
CA TRP A 311 -23.52 8.49 26.20
C TRP A 311 -23.28 9.71 27.08
N ARG A 312 -22.53 10.72 26.60
CA ARG A 312 -22.34 11.98 27.34
C ARG A 312 -23.60 12.85 27.26
N GLY A 313 -23.89 13.56 28.35
CA GLY A 313 -25.03 14.48 28.48
C GLY A 313 -26.18 13.91 29.32
N GLU A 314 -27.14 14.75 29.66
CA GLU A 314 -28.20 14.43 30.64
C GLU A 314 -29.12 13.29 30.21
N LYS A 315 -29.55 13.26 28.94
CA LYS A 315 -30.48 12.23 28.44
C LYS A 315 -29.81 10.91 28.07
N MET A 316 -28.62 10.97 27.44
CA MET A 316 -27.93 9.75 26.99
C MET A 316 -27.09 9.12 28.09
N GLY A 317 -26.84 9.83 29.20
CA GLY A 317 -26.14 9.33 30.38
C GLY A 317 -26.83 8.12 31.04
N GLU A 318 -28.13 7.95 30.85
CA GLU A 318 -28.88 6.78 31.34
C GLU A 318 -28.29 5.45 30.85
N TRP A 319 -27.74 5.41 29.63
CA TRP A 319 -27.07 4.23 29.09
C TRP A 319 -25.79 3.90 29.85
N LYS A 320 -25.00 4.92 30.20
CA LYS A 320 -23.81 4.76 31.03
C LYS A 320 -24.19 4.22 32.42
N ASP A 321 -25.22 4.80 33.02
CA ASP A 321 -25.68 4.41 34.35
C ASP A 321 -26.24 2.98 34.37
N MET A 322 -26.91 2.56 33.29
CA MET A 322 -27.37 1.17 33.12
C MET A 322 -26.19 0.18 33.10
N VAL A 323 -25.12 0.49 32.34
CA VAL A 323 -23.91 -0.34 32.33
C VAL A 323 -23.27 -0.40 33.71
N ILE A 324 -23.15 0.74 34.41
CA ILE A 324 -22.58 0.79 35.76
C ILE A 324 -23.37 -0.08 36.75
N ARG A 325 -24.71 -0.07 36.69
CA ARG A 325 -25.56 -0.91 37.56
C ARG A 325 -25.47 -2.41 37.22
N GLY A 326 -25.30 -2.76 35.94
CA GLY A 326 -25.20 -4.14 35.48
C GLY A 326 -23.79 -4.74 35.58
N ALA A 327 -22.76 -3.91 35.68
CA ALA A 327 -21.36 -4.32 35.57
C ALA A 327 -20.89 -5.28 36.67
N GLU A 328 -21.31 -5.08 37.92
CA GLU A 328 -20.93 -5.96 39.05
C GLU A 328 -21.43 -7.39 38.83
N LYS A 329 -22.66 -7.56 38.34
CA LYS A 329 -23.26 -8.87 38.04
C LYS A 329 -22.66 -9.52 36.79
N ALA A 330 -22.18 -8.71 35.85
CA ALA A 330 -21.56 -9.17 34.61
C ALA A 330 -20.04 -9.44 34.75
N GLY A 331 -19.41 -9.06 35.87
CA GLY A 331 -17.95 -9.14 36.04
C GLY A 331 -17.18 -8.12 35.18
N PHE A 332 -17.80 -6.99 34.82
CA PHE A 332 -17.19 -5.98 33.95
C PHE A 332 -16.46 -4.89 34.76
N PRO A 333 -15.18 -4.59 34.50
CA PRO A 333 -14.43 -3.61 35.28
C PRO A 333 -14.70 -2.16 34.82
N ILE A 334 -15.47 -1.40 35.59
CA ILE A 334 -15.93 -0.04 35.21
C ILE A 334 -14.87 1.05 35.31
N PHE A 335 -13.84 0.87 36.16
CA PHE A 335 -12.75 1.84 36.38
C PHE A 335 -11.49 1.55 35.56
N THR A 336 -11.47 0.42 34.87
CA THR A 336 -10.34 0.06 34.01
C THR A 336 -10.42 0.88 32.72
N PRO A 337 -9.32 1.55 32.31
CA PRO A 337 -9.23 2.21 31.02
C PRO A 337 -9.59 1.27 29.87
N TYR A 338 -10.28 1.79 28.84
CA TYR A 338 -10.75 0.98 27.72
C TYR A 338 -9.63 0.17 27.03
N TYR A 339 -8.43 0.73 26.93
CA TYR A 339 -7.29 0.03 26.31
C TYR A 339 -6.82 -1.21 27.10
N GLN A 340 -7.05 -1.25 28.42
CA GLN A 340 -6.68 -2.39 29.28
C GLN A 340 -7.76 -3.47 29.33
N LEU A 341 -8.94 -3.22 28.77
CA LEU A 341 -10.01 -4.22 28.70
C LEU A 341 -9.59 -5.38 27.77
N THR A 342 -9.92 -6.60 28.18
CA THR A 342 -9.75 -7.79 27.33
C THR A 342 -10.73 -7.76 26.15
N ASP A 343 -10.44 -8.50 25.08
CA ASP A 343 -11.34 -8.55 23.91
C ASP A 343 -12.74 -9.12 24.25
N GLU A 344 -12.83 -9.93 25.30
CA GLU A 344 -14.10 -10.40 25.85
C GLU A 344 -14.85 -9.27 26.55
N GLN A 345 -14.18 -8.49 27.40
CA GLN A 345 -14.77 -7.32 28.06
C GLN A 345 -15.18 -6.24 27.06
N ARG A 346 -14.39 -6.01 26.01
CA ARG A 346 -14.76 -5.10 24.91
C ARG A 346 -16.03 -5.58 24.22
N ARG A 347 -16.13 -6.87 23.90
CA ARG A 347 -17.36 -7.46 23.34
C ARG A 347 -18.55 -7.31 24.28
N MET A 348 -18.38 -7.55 25.59
CA MET A 348 -19.44 -7.31 26.58
C MET A 348 -19.95 -5.86 26.55
N LEU A 349 -19.07 -4.86 26.39
CA LEU A 349 -19.49 -3.45 26.29
C LEU A 349 -20.21 -3.14 24.96
N TRP A 350 -19.74 -3.72 23.85
CA TRP A 350 -20.28 -3.48 22.52
C TRP A 350 -21.60 -4.19 22.27
N ASP A 351 -21.66 -5.50 22.52
CA ASP A 351 -22.83 -6.35 22.27
C ASP A 351 -23.84 -6.30 23.42
N GLY A 352 -23.37 -5.99 24.63
CA GLY A 352 -24.15 -6.05 25.85
C GLY A 352 -24.11 -7.42 26.51
N THR A 353 -24.75 -7.52 27.67
CA THR A 353 -24.89 -8.76 28.43
C THR A 353 -26.35 -8.95 28.84
N ARG A 354 -26.66 -10.04 29.54
CA ARG A 354 -27.99 -10.22 30.14
C ARG A 354 -28.33 -9.13 31.18
N TYR A 355 -27.33 -8.41 31.69
CA TYR A 355 -27.50 -7.44 32.78
C TYR A 355 -27.48 -5.98 32.34
N PHE A 356 -27.02 -5.67 31.13
CA PHE A 356 -27.05 -4.33 30.55
C PHE A 356 -26.99 -4.41 29.02
N GLU A 357 -27.60 -3.43 28.34
CA GLU A 357 -27.50 -3.32 26.88
C GLU A 357 -26.23 -2.59 26.45
N GLY A 358 -25.60 -3.06 25.36
CA GLY A 358 -24.33 -2.53 24.87
C GLY A 358 -24.47 -1.35 23.90
N ILE A 359 -23.31 -0.90 23.39
CA ILE A 359 -23.21 0.17 22.39
C ILE A 359 -24.00 -0.15 21.12
N ASN A 360 -24.02 -1.40 20.67
CA ASN A 360 -24.76 -1.83 19.48
C ASN A 360 -26.27 -1.64 19.64
N ALA A 361 -26.82 -1.88 20.84
CA ALA A 361 -28.23 -1.65 21.15
C ALA A 361 -28.58 -0.15 21.11
N PHE A 362 -27.70 0.71 21.63
CA PHE A 362 -27.86 2.16 21.52
C PHE A 362 -27.94 2.62 20.06
N PHE A 363 -27.05 2.14 19.19
CA PHE A 363 -27.09 2.51 17.77
C PHE A 363 -28.27 1.90 17.02
N LYS A 364 -28.74 0.72 17.41
CA LYS A 364 -29.99 0.14 16.90
C LYS A 364 -31.19 1.03 17.24
N MET A 365 -31.28 1.52 18.47
CA MET A 365 -32.32 2.48 18.88
C MET A 365 -32.25 3.78 18.06
N LEU A 366 -31.04 4.31 17.79
CA LEU A 366 -30.88 5.48 16.91
C LEU A 366 -31.33 5.20 15.47
N GLN A 367 -31.06 4.00 14.96
CA GLN A 367 -31.44 3.57 13.62
C GLN A 367 -32.96 3.43 13.47
N GLU A 368 -33.64 2.85 14.44
CA GLU A 368 -35.11 2.71 14.46
C GLU A 368 -35.80 4.07 14.55
N ASN A 369 -35.19 5.05 15.24
CA ASN A 369 -35.75 6.37 15.43
C ASN A 369 -35.22 7.43 14.43
N GLN A 370 -34.76 7.02 13.25
CA GLN A 370 -34.21 7.91 12.21
C GLN A 370 -35.19 8.97 11.69
N TYR A 371 -36.50 8.86 11.95
CA TYR A 371 -37.45 9.92 11.61
C TYR A 371 -37.19 11.24 12.38
N LYS A 372 -36.49 11.20 13.52
CA LYS A 372 -36.07 12.40 14.27
C LYS A 372 -34.69 12.89 13.78
N ILE A 373 -34.62 14.14 13.36
CA ILE A 373 -33.39 14.78 12.83
C ILE A 373 -32.21 14.66 13.80
N GLN A 374 -32.43 14.90 15.09
CA GLN A 374 -31.39 14.81 16.12
C GLN A 374 -30.70 13.43 16.17
N TYR A 375 -31.44 12.34 15.96
CA TYR A 375 -30.87 10.99 15.93
C TYR A 375 -30.17 10.68 14.62
N ARG A 376 -30.63 11.24 13.49
CA ARG A 376 -29.88 11.16 12.22
C ARG A 376 -28.53 11.86 12.32
N VAL A 377 -28.50 13.06 12.89
CA VAL A 377 -27.26 13.83 13.09
C VAL A 377 -26.32 13.12 14.05
N MET A 378 -26.85 12.58 15.15
CA MET A 378 -26.06 11.81 16.11
C MET A 378 -25.46 10.55 15.47
N LEU A 379 -26.27 9.77 14.74
CA LEU A 379 -25.81 8.56 14.04
C LEU A 379 -24.75 8.88 12.98
N ALA A 380 -24.91 9.96 12.22
CA ALA A 380 -23.95 10.38 11.21
C ALA A 380 -22.58 10.75 11.80
N ARG A 381 -22.53 11.31 13.02
CA ARG A 381 -21.27 11.66 13.70
C ARG A 381 -20.40 10.47 14.07
N TYR A 382 -21.00 9.29 14.24
CA TYR A 382 -20.30 8.07 14.66
C TYR A 382 -20.20 7.02 13.55
N ARG A 383 -20.59 7.36 12.32
CA ARG A 383 -20.46 6.46 11.17
C ARG A 383 -19.11 6.66 10.47
N GLY A 384 -18.44 5.56 10.16
CA GLY A 384 -17.15 5.53 9.48
C GLY A 384 -16.95 4.25 8.67
N LYS A 385 -15.76 4.08 8.09
CA LYS A 385 -15.39 2.87 7.36
C LYS A 385 -14.88 1.82 8.35
N THR A 386 -15.76 0.91 8.75
CA THR A 386 -15.46 -0.13 9.74
C THR A 386 -15.18 -1.46 9.07
N LEU A 387 -14.58 -2.39 9.81
CA LEU A 387 -14.50 -3.77 9.37
C LEU A 387 -15.92 -4.31 9.12
N CYS A 388 -16.07 -5.12 8.07
CA CYS A 388 -17.33 -5.78 7.79
C CYS A 388 -17.66 -6.75 8.94
N PRO A 389 -18.86 -6.70 9.54
CA PRO A 389 -19.21 -7.56 10.66
C PRO A 389 -19.37 -9.03 10.24
N LYS A 390 -19.67 -9.31 8.96
CA LYS A 390 -19.87 -10.68 8.46
C LYS A 390 -18.58 -11.40 8.08
N CYS A 391 -17.66 -10.71 7.42
CA CYS A 391 -16.38 -11.32 7.00
C CYS A 391 -15.19 -10.88 7.85
N HIS A 392 -15.38 -9.97 8.81
CA HIS A 392 -14.32 -9.44 9.67
C HIS A 392 -13.07 -8.92 8.93
N GLY A 393 -13.23 -8.47 7.68
CA GLY A 393 -12.13 -7.96 6.85
C GLY A 393 -11.50 -8.96 5.89
N THR A 394 -11.93 -10.24 5.89
CA THR A 394 -11.40 -11.27 4.98
C THR A 394 -11.88 -11.13 3.54
N ARG A 395 -12.93 -10.33 3.31
CA ARG A 395 -13.53 -10.00 1.99
C ARG A 395 -14.23 -11.15 1.28
N LEU A 396 -14.05 -12.39 1.74
CA LEU A 396 -14.63 -13.58 1.15
C LEU A 396 -15.89 -14.03 1.88
N LYS A 397 -16.65 -14.93 1.26
CA LYS A 397 -17.76 -15.61 1.92
C LYS A 397 -17.26 -16.65 2.95
N PRO A 398 -18.07 -17.01 3.96
CA PRO A 398 -17.68 -18.01 4.96
C PRO A 398 -17.28 -19.37 4.39
N GLU A 399 -17.88 -19.76 3.26
CA GLU A 399 -17.60 -21.03 2.59
C GLU A 399 -16.14 -21.16 2.18
N ALA A 400 -15.48 -20.05 1.81
CA ALA A 400 -14.05 -20.05 1.50
C ALA A 400 -13.17 -20.36 2.72
N GLY A 401 -13.66 -20.10 3.93
CA GLY A 401 -12.98 -20.44 5.19
C GLY A 401 -13.04 -21.92 5.55
N TYR A 402 -13.96 -22.68 4.93
CA TYR A 402 -14.06 -24.13 5.13
C TYR A 402 -12.96 -24.88 4.39
N VAL A 403 -12.40 -24.28 3.34
CA VAL A 403 -11.31 -24.88 2.55
C VAL A 403 -9.97 -24.57 3.20
N ARG A 404 -9.19 -25.61 3.48
CA ARG A 404 -7.89 -25.50 4.16
C ARG A 404 -6.78 -26.20 3.38
N VAL A 405 -5.60 -25.61 3.44
CA VAL A 405 -4.33 -26.19 2.95
C VAL A 405 -3.35 -26.15 4.11
N GLY A 406 -2.72 -27.28 4.45
CA GLY A 406 -1.81 -27.35 5.61
C GLY A 406 -2.47 -26.96 6.94
N GLY A 407 -3.79 -27.16 7.06
CA GLY A 407 -4.57 -26.81 8.25
C GLY A 407 -5.02 -25.35 8.36
N ARG A 408 -4.68 -24.46 7.40
CA ARG A 408 -5.06 -23.03 7.42
C ARG A 408 -5.96 -22.64 6.25
N SER A 409 -6.87 -21.69 6.49
CA SER A 409 -7.69 -21.08 5.42
C SER A 409 -6.93 -20.00 4.66
N ILE A 410 -7.38 -19.66 3.44
CA ILE A 410 -6.72 -18.61 2.64
C ILE A 410 -6.74 -17.26 3.34
N SER A 411 -7.84 -16.96 4.05
CA SER A 411 -8.01 -15.72 4.82
C SER A 411 -7.01 -15.59 5.95
N GLU A 412 -6.70 -16.68 6.64
CA GLU A 412 -5.66 -16.68 7.68
C GLU A 412 -4.27 -16.39 7.11
N LEU A 413 -3.95 -16.95 5.93
CA LEU A 413 -2.63 -16.77 5.32
C LEU A 413 -2.38 -15.34 4.85
N VAL A 414 -3.41 -14.66 4.31
CA VAL A 414 -3.24 -13.29 3.79
C VAL A 414 -3.07 -12.24 4.89
N ASP A 415 -3.48 -12.55 6.11
CA ASP A 415 -3.34 -11.68 7.28
C ASP A 415 -2.02 -11.91 8.03
N LEU A 416 -1.26 -12.97 7.70
CA LEU A 416 0.09 -13.16 8.25
C LEU A 416 1.08 -12.14 7.68
N PRO A 417 2.06 -11.69 8.49
CA PRO A 417 3.25 -11.03 7.96
C PRO A 417 3.97 -11.94 6.95
N ILE A 418 4.53 -11.37 5.88
CA ILE A 418 5.24 -12.12 4.83
C ILE A 418 6.37 -12.99 5.40
N THR A 419 7.03 -12.54 6.47
CA THR A 419 8.03 -13.33 7.21
C THR A 419 7.47 -14.63 7.79
N GLU A 420 6.29 -14.59 8.41
CA GLU A 420 5.60 -15.78 8.93
C GLU A 420 5.00 -16.63 7.81
N LEU A 421 4.50 -15.99 6.76
CA LEU A 421 3.98 -16.66 5.57
C LEU A 421 5.08 -17.51 4.90
N LYS A 422 6.32 -17.03 4.85
CA LYS A 422 7.46 -17.79 4.35
C LYS A 422 7.70 -19.06 5.19
N VAL A 423 7.68 -18.93 6.52
CA VAL A 423 7.85 -20.07 7.43
C VAL A 423 6.74 -21.11 7.26
N PHE A 424 5.50 -20.67 7.00
CA PHE A 424 4.39 -21.56 6.69
C PHE A 424 4.66 -22.39 5.43
N PHE A 425 5.03 -21.76 4.31
CA PHE A 425 5.28 -22.46 3.06
C PHE A 425 6.53 -23.35 3.08
N ASP A 426 7.55 -22.99 3.85
CA ASP A 426 8.74 -23.83 4.04
C ASP A 426 8.45 -25.13 4.78
N ASN A 427 7.49 -25.10 5.70
CA ASN A 427 7.12 -26.25 6.53
C ASN A 427 5.83 -26.95 6.04
N LEU A 428 5.28 -26.53 4.90
CA LEU A 428 4.05 -27.09 4.36
C LEU A 428 4.27 -28.54 3.92
N LYS A 429 3.58 -29.46 4.59
CA LYS A 429 3.57 -30.88 4.24
C LYS A 429 2.29 -31.21 3.48
N LEU A 430 2.46 -31.64 2.24
CA LEU A 430 1.40 -32.16 1.38
C LEU A 430 1.61 -33.66 1.18
N ASP A 431 0.55 -34.38 0.82
CA ASP A 431 0.70 -35.75 0.35
C ASP A 431 1.39 -35.78 -1.03
N LYS A 432 1.79 -36.97 -1.49
CA LYS A 432 2.57 -37.09 -2.74
C LYS A 432 1.79 -36.57 -3.95
N HIS A 433 0.48 -36.79 -3.99
CA HIS A 433 -0.38 -36.41 -5.10
C HIS A 433 -0.56 -34.88 -5.15
N ASP A 434 -0.93 -34.28 -4.02
CA ASP A 434 -1.10 -32.84 -3.87
C ASP A 434 0.23 -32.10 -4.10
N ALA A 435 1.36 -32.66 -3.64
CA ALA A 435 2.69 -32.11 -3.85
C ALA A 435 3.08 -32.07 -5.35
N ASP A 436 2.72 -33.09 -6.13
CA ASP A 436 2.98 -33.13 -7.57
C ASP A 436 2.17 -32.06 -8.33
N ILE A 437 0.89 -31.90 -7.98
CA ILE A 437 -0.01 -30.88 -8.58
C ILE A 437 0.45 -29.47 -8.19
N ALA A 438 0.75 -29.25 -6.91
CA ALA A 438 1.09 -27.94 -6.36
C ALA A 438 2.53 -27.51 -6.67
N ARG A 439 3.42 -28.41 -7.13
CA ARG A 439 4.86 -28.14 -7.30
C ARG A 439 5.17 -26.81 -7.99
N ARG A 440 4.58 -26.55 -9.17
CA ARG A 440 4.84 -25.30 -9.92
C ARG A 440 4.27 -24.06 -9.22
N ILE A 441 3.09 -24.20 -8.62
CA ILE A 441 2.41 -23.12 -7.90
C ILE A 441 3.24 -22.72 -6.67
N LEU A 442 3.74 -23.71 -5.91
CA LEU A 442 4.57 -23.49 -4.73
C LEU A 442 5.92 -22.85 -5.06
N ILE A 443 6.52 -23.18 -6.22
CA ILE A 443 7.75 -22.50 -6.69
C ILE A 443 7.48 -21.01 -6.89
N GLU A 444 6.40 -20.66 -7.59
CA GLU A 444 6.03 -19.26 -7.85
C GLU A 444 5.70 -18.49 -6.57
N ILE A 445 4.92 -19.08 -5.66
CA ILE A 445 4.59 -18.49 -4.37
C ILE A 445 5.87 -18.23 -3.55
N ASN A 446 6.73 -19.24 -3.41
CA ASN A 446 7.96 -19.11 -2.62
C ASN A 446 8.94 -18.09 -3.21
N ASN A 447 9.07 -18.05 -4.54
CA ASN A 447 9.92 -17.07 -5.22
C ASN A 447 9.42 -15.64 -4.97
N ARG A 448 8.10 -15.39 -5.12
CA ARG A 448 7.52 -14.05 -4.93
C ARG A 448 7.56 -13.59 -3.47
N ILE A 449 7.32 -14.49 -2.52
CA ILE A 449 7.50 -14.21 -1.09
C ILE A 449 8.96 -13.87 -0.81
N ARG A 450 9.92 -14.63 -1.36
CA ARG A 450 11.35 -14.33 -1.22
C ARG A 450 11.68 -12.96 -1.79
N PHE A 451 11.20 -12.61 -2.98
CA PHE A 451 11.46 -11.29 -3.56
C PHE A 451 10.93 -10.14 -2.68
N LEU A 452 9.76 -10.31 -2.04
CA LEU A 452 9.24 -9.33 -1.07
C LEU A 452 10.13 -9.20 0.17
N LEU A 453 10.72 -10.30 0.64
CA LEU A 453 11.68 -10.30 1.74
C LEU A 453 13.00 -9.63 1.33
N ASP A 454 13.48 -9.91 0.12
CA ASP A 454 14.71 -9.35 -0.44
C ASP A 454 14.60 -7.82 -0.60
N VAL A 455 13.43 -7.29 -0.96
CA VAL A 455 13.21 -5.82 -0.98
C VAL A 455 12.87 -5.22 0.40
N GLY A 456 12.89 -6.01 1.47
CA GLY A 456 12.69 -5.52 2.84
C GLY A 456 11.23 -5.30 3.27
N LEU A 457 10.25 -5.89 2.56
CA LEU A 457 8.82 -5.73 2.85
C LEU A 457 8.23 -6.85 3.71
N GLY A 458 9.07 -7.58 4.45
CA GLY A 458 8.67 -8.76 5.24
C GLY A 458 7.65 -8.52 6.36
N TYR A 459 7.47 -7.25 6.77
CA TYR A 459 6.51 -6.84 7.80
C TYR A 459 5.09 -6.60 7.26
N LEU A 460 4.90 -6.57 5.93
CA LEU A 460 3.59 -6.38 5.33
C LEU A 460 2.77 -7.67 5.37
N THR A 461 1.45 -7.52 5.34
CA THR A 461 0.49 -8.60 5.10
C THR A 461 -0.02 -8.52 3.66
N LEU A 462 -0.45 -9.65 3.09
CA LEU A 462 -0.99 -9.68 1.73
C LEU A 462 -2.36 -8.98 1.63
N ASN A 463 -3.10 -8.90 2.73
CA ASN A 463 -4.40 -8.21 2.81
C ASN A 463 -4.28 -6.68 2.99
N ARG A 464 -3.06 -6.14 3.21
CA ARG A 464 -2.84 -4.69 3.31
C ARG A 464 -3.28 -4.00 2.01
N LEU A 465 -4.03 -2.91 2.14
CA LEU A 465 -4.57 -2.15 1.01
C LEU A 465 -3.46 -1.40 0.27
N SER A 466 -3.46 -1.45 -1.07
CA SER A 466 -2.41 -0.81 -1.87
C SER A 466 -2.37 0.71 -1.70
N ASN A 467 -3.51 1.34 -1.41
CA ASN A 467 -3.59 2.79 -1.17
C ASN A 467 -3.05 3.25 0.20
N SER A 468 -2.78 2.32 1.11
CA SER A 468 -2.20 2.59 2.43
C SER A 468 -0.67 2.49 2.43
N LEU A 469 -0.08 2.15 1.28
CA LEU A 469 1.36 2.01 1.10
C LEU A 469 1.99 3.38 0.86
N SER A 470 3.18 3.58 1.40
CA SER A 470 4.06 4.69 1.02
C SER A 470 4.54 4.56 -0.43
N GLY A 471 5.06 5.65 -1.00
CA GLY A 471 5.66 5.64 -2.35
C GLY A 471 6.77 4.59 -2.47
N GLY A 472 7.70 4.55 -1.52
CA GLY A 472 8.78 3.55 -1.48
C GLY A 472 8.31 2.11 -1.25
N GLU A 473 7.26 1.88 -0.44
CA GLU A 473 6.64 0.53 -0.34
C GLU A 473 6.03 0.10 -1.67
N SER A 474 5.26 0.97 -2.34
CA SER A 474 4.65 0.68 -3.64
C SER A 474 5.70 0.41 -4.72
N GLN A 475 6.80 1.18 -4.72
CA GLN A 475 7.89 1.01 -5.66
C GLN A 475 8.61 -0.33 -5.49
N ARG A 476 8.92 -0.70 -4.23
CA ARG A 476 9.55 -1.98 -3.90
C ARG A 476 8.65 -3.18 -4.24
N ILE A 477 7.33 -3.05 -4.08
CA ILE A 477 6.37 -4.06 -4.56
C ILE A 477 6.48 -4.23 -6.08
N ASN A 478 6.47 -3.12 -6.84
CA ASN A 478 6.60 -3.18 -8.30
C ASN A 478 7.94 -3.79 -8.74
N LEU A 479 9.02 -3.54 -7.98
CA LEU A 479 10.32 -4.16 -8.19
C LEU A 479 10.29 -5.67 -7.95
N ALA A 480 9.68 -6.12 -6.86
CA ALA A 480 9.50 -7.54 -6.57
C ALA A 480 8.61 -8.26 -7.60
N THR A 481 7.54 -7.60 -8.07
CA THR A 481 6.69 -8.12 -9.17
C THR A 481 7.49 -8.23 -10.47
N SER A 482 8.35 -7.25 -10.76
CA SER A 482 9.22 -7.25 -11.94
C SER A 482 10.22 -8.40 -11.93
N LEU A 483 10.83 -8.70 -10.78
CA LEU A 483 11.67 -9.90 -10.59
C LEU A 483 10.90 -11.20 -10.86
N GLY A 484 9.63 -11.27 -10.45
CA GLY A 484 8.75 -12.42 -10.68
C GLY A 484 8.43 -12.69 -12.15
N SER A 485 8.46 -11.65 -13.00
CA SER A 485 8.11 -11.76 -14.42
C SER A 485 9.14 -12.50 -15.28
N SER A 486 10.35 -12.75 -14.76
CA SER A 486 11.44 -13.49 -15.44
C SER A 486 11.77 -12.99 -16.86
N LEU A 487 11.63 -11.69 -17.11
CA LEU A 487 11.94 -11.08 -18.40
C LEU A 487 13.46 -11.01 -18.62
N VAL A 488 13.90 -11.22 -19.86
CA VAL A 488 15.30 -11.19 -20.29
C VAL A 488 15.45 -10.25 -21.49
N GLY A 489 16.51 -9.45 -21.50
CA GLY A 489 16.79 -8.50 -22.59
C GLY A 489 15.99 -7.21 -22.54
N SER A 490 15.32 -6.91 -21.42
CA SER A 490 14.57 -5.68 -21.19
C SER A 490 15.46 -4.56 -20.64
N LEU A 491 15.00 -3.32 -20.79
CA LEU A 491 15.58 -2.13 -20.16
C LEU A 491 14.72 -1.74 -18.95
N TYR A 492 15.24 -1.89 -17.75
CA TYR A 492 14.58 -1.42 -16.53
C TYR A 492 15.08 -0.02 -16.18
N ILE A 493 14.17 0.91 -15.97
CA ILE A 493 14.48 2.30 -15.60
C ILE A 493 13.81 2.58 -14.26
N LEU A 494 14.61 2.86 -13.23
CA LEU A 494 14.15 3.04 -11.85
C LEU A 494 14.39 4.48 -11.39
N ASP A 495 13.39 5.06 -10.74
CA ASP A 495 13.44 6.43 -10.21
C ASP A 495 13.70 6.41 -8.70
N GLU A 496 14.94 6.62 -8.27
CA GLU A 496 15.33 6.72 -6.85
C GLU A 496 14.76 5.59 -5.95
N PRO A 497 15.08 4.31 -6.23
CA PRO A 497 14.55 3.19 -5.47
C PRO A 497 14.98 3.14 -3.99
N SER A 498 15.96 3.96 -3.57
CA SER A 498 16.39 4.09 -2.16
C SER A 498 15.46 4.93 -1.28
N ILE A 499 14.43 5.59 -1.83
CA ILE A 499 13.58 6.49 -1.06
C ILE A 499 12.82 5.74 0.06
N GLY A 500 12.79 6.35 1.25
CA GLY A 500 12.17 5.78 2.44
C GLY A 500 12.80 4.48 2.93
N LEU A 501 14.06 4.26 2.56
CA LEU A 501 14.85 3.08 2.87
C LEU A 501 15.99 3.47 3.81
N HIS A 502 16.17 2.72 4.89
CA HIS A 502 17.25 2.94 5.84
C HIS A 502 18.56 2.34 5.28
N SER A 503 19.72 2.99 5.48
CA SER A 503 21.02 2.56 4.91
C SER A 503 21.30 1.05 5.02
N ARG A 504 21.01 0.44 6.18
CA ARG A 504 21.03 -1.02 6.39
C ARG A 504 20.37 -1.86 5.28
N ASP A 505 19.20 -1.44 4.80
CA ASP A 505 18.43 -2.20 3.82
C ASP A 505 18.88 -1.89 2.38
N THR A 506 19.71 -0.87 2.15
CA THR A 506 20.20 -0.45 0.83
C THR A 506 21.02 -1.56 0.16
N ASP A 507 21.83 -2.29 0.93
CA ASP A 507 22.56 -3.47 0.45
C ASP A 507 21.63 -4.53 -0.16
N LYS A 508 20.44 -4.73 0.44
CA LYS A 508 19.47 -5.70 -0.08
C LYS A 508 18.88 -5.24 -1.41
N LEU A 509 18.61 -3.94 -1.53
CA LEU A 509 18.17 -3.34 -2.79
C LEU A 509 19.25 -3.48 -3.87
N ILE A 510 20.52 -3.20 -3.54
CA ILE A 510 21.65 -3.39 -4.47
C ILE A 510 21.71 -4.86 -4.93
N HIS A 511 21.53 -5.82 -4.03
CA HIS A 511 21.47 -7.24 -4.38
C HIS A 511 20.36 -7.53 -5.39
N VAL A 512 19.16 -6.99 -5.18
CA VAL A 512 18.01 -7.13 -6.10
C VAL A 512 18.29 -6.51 -7.47
N LEU A 513 18.87 -5.30 -7.52
CA LEU A 513 19.25 -4.65 -8.78
C LEU A 513 20.27 -5.49 -9.55
N ARG A 514 21.22 -6.10 -8.84
CA ARG A 514 22.20 -7.03 -9.42
C ARG A 514 21.55 -8.32 -9.91
N GLN A 515 20.58 -8.89 -9.20
CA GLN A 515 19.83 -10.04 -9.70
C GLN A 515 19.10 -9.71 -11.03
N LEU A 516 18.41 -8.57 -11.11
CA LEU A 516 17.77 -8.12 -12.35
C LEU A 516 18.76 -8.01 -13.51
N GLN A 517 19.94 -7.44 -13.24
CA GLN A 517 21.02 -7.31 -14.22
C GLN A 517 21.57 -8.68 -14.65
N GLN A 518 21.79 -9.60 -13.71
CA GLN A 518 22.33 -10.95 -13.97
C GLN A 518 21.39 -11.83 -14.80
N LEU A 519 20.07 -11.58 -14.77
CA LEU A 519 19.11 -12.22 -15.68
C LEU A 519 19.33 -11.86 -17.16
N GLY A 520 20.21 -10.90 -17.47
CA GLY A 520 20.49 -10.43 -18.82
C GLY A 520 19.71 -9.18 -19.20
N ASN A 521 19.27 -8.41 -18.20
CA ASN A 521 18.62 -7.10 -18.42
C ASN A 521 19.62 -5.96 -18.25
N THR A 522 19.29 -4.81 -18.84
CA THR A 522 20.01 -3.56 -18.58
C THR A 522 19.23 -2.78 -17.54
N VAL A 523 19.88 -2.38 -16.45
CA VAL A 523 19.25 -1.67 -15.34
C VAL A 523 19.81 -0.26 -15.29
N VAL A 524 18.97 0.74 -15.54
CA VAL A 524 19.29 2.16 -15.45
C VAL A 524 18.58 2.72 -14.24
N VAL A 525 19.34 3.30 -13.31
CA VAL A 525 18.81 3.83 -12.06
C VAL A 525 19.11 5.32 -11.99
N VAL A 526 18.10 6.15 -11.76
CA VAL A 526 18.30 7.55 -11.39
C VAL A 526 18.47 7.60 -9.88
N GLU A 527 19.66 7.97 -9.39
CA GLU A 527 19.96 7.92 -7.95
C GLU A 527 20.90 9.01 -7.45
N HIS A 528 20.79 9.25 -6.15
CA HIS A 528 21.62 10.14 -5.35
C HIS A 528 22.25 9.44 -4.16
N ASP A 529 21.84 8.21 -3.83
CA ASP A 529 22.43 7.44 -2.76
C ASP A 529 23.87 7.01 -3.08
N GLU A 530 24.78 7.24 -2.13
CA GLU A 530 26.21 6.96 -2.30
C GLU A 530 26.49 5.47 -2.50
N GLU A 531 25.84 4.59 -1.73
CA GLU A 531 26.09 3.15 -1.77
C GLU A 531 25.64 2.57 -3.11
N ILE A 532 24.48 2.99 -3.63
CA ILE A 532 23.97 2.56 -4.94
C ILE A 532 24.87 3.08 -6.07
N ILE A 533 25.30 4.34 -6.03
CA ILE A 533 26.21 4.90 -7.04
C ILE A 533 27.53 4.12 -7.06
N ARG A 534 28.10 3.81 -5.88
CA ARG A 534 29.32 3.00 -5.76
C ARG A 534 29.15 1.56 -6.24
N ALA A 535 27.96 1.00 -6.09
CA ALA A 535 27.65 -0.34 -6.56
C ALA A 535 27.40 -0.43 -8.07
N ALA A 536 27.33 0.68 -8.81
CA ALA A 536 27.09 0.69 -10.25
C ALA A 536 28.31 0.21 -11.07
N ASP A 537 28.07 -0.30 -12.28
CA ASP A 537 29.15 -0.61 -13.23
C ASP A 537 29.53 0.62 -14.07
N TYR A 538 28.59 1.53 -14.28
CA TYR A 538 28.75 2.69 -15.15
C TYR A 538 27.96 3.87 -14.59
N ILE A 539 28.55 5.06 -14.65
CA ILE A 539 27.95 6.28 -14.12
C ILE A 539 27.84 7.33 -15.22
N ILE A 540 26.71 8.03 -15.25
CA ILE A 540 26.43 9.16 -16.13
C ILE A 540 26.00 10.32 -15.24
N ASP A 541 26.81 11.38 -15.19
CA ASP A 541 26.52 12.59 -14.43
C ASP A 541 26.00 13.69 -15.36
N ILE A 542 24.80 14.17 -15.09
CA ILE A 542 24.12 15.17 -15.91
C ILE A 542 24.17 16.54 -15.22
N GLY A 543 24.60 17.54 -16.00
CA GLY A 543 24.58 18.98 -15.77
C GLY A 543 25.62 19.45 -14.76
N PRO A 544 26.44 20.49 -15.05
CA PRO A 544 27.22 21.10 -13.99
C PRO A 544 26.31 21.88 -13.03
N LYS A 545 25.10 22.28 -13.47
CA LYS A 545 24.07 23.00 -12.71
C LYS A 545 22.67 22.51 -13.08
N ALA A 546 21.64 23.13 -12.50
CA ALA A 546 20.23 22.83 -12.76
C ALA A 546 19.62 23.71 -13.88
N GLY A 547 18.49 23.28 -14.44
CA GLY A 547 17.70 24.03 -15.42
C GLY A 547 18.47 24.30 -16.72
N ARG A 548 18.39 25.53 -17.23
CA ARG A 548 19.08 25.96 -18.46
C ARG A 548 20.61 25.81 -18.39
N LEU A 549 21.19 25.89 -17.20
CA LEU A 549 22.64 25.73 -17.01
C LEU A 549 23.04 24.26 -16.83
N GLY A 550 22.07 23.34 -16.77
CA GLY A 550 22.28 21.89 -16.80
C GLY A 550 22.23 21.31 -18.20
N GLY A 551 21.77 20.07 -18.30
CA GLY A 551 21.46 19.40 -19.57
C GLY A 551 22.67 18.98 -20.39
N GLU A 552 23.86 18.97 -19.80
CA GLU A 552 25.11 18.53 -20.42
C GLU A 552 25.60 17.25 -19.74
N VAL A 553 26.35 16.40 -20.43
CA VAL A 553 27.00 15.25 -19.79
C VAL A 553 28.32 15.74 -19.19
N VAL A 554 28.41 15.77 -17.86
CA VAL A 554 29.61 16.26 -17.15
C VAL A 554 30.63 15.16 -16.96
N TYR A 555 30.14 13.95 -16.72
CA TYR A 555 30.97 12.77 -16.55
C TYR A 555 30.22 11.56 -17.11
N GLN A 556 30.95 10.68 -17.79
CA GLN A 556 30.45 9.41 -18.27
C GLN A 556 31.61 8.42 -18.26
N GLY A 557 31.49 7.30 -17.54
CA GLY A 557 32.58 6.34 -17.44
C GLY A 557 32.28 5.13 -16.58
N ASP A 558 33.22 4.17 -16.58
CA ASP A 558 33.18 3.03 -15.66
C ASP A 558 33.47 3.51 -14.23
N MET A 559 32.79 2.91 -13.26
CA MET A 559 32.88 3.33 -11.86
C MET A 559 34.28 3.07 -11.26
N LYS A 560 35.08 2.20 -11.88
CA LYS A 560 36.46 1.91 -11.47
C LYS A 560 37.45 3.02 -11.84
N ASP A 561 37.11 3.87 -12.79
CA ASP A 561 38.04 4.82 -13.42
C ASP A 561 37.74 6.29 -13.04
N LEU A 562 37.23 6.53 -11.83
CA LEU A 562 36.91 7.88 -11.35
C LEU A 562 38.15 8.79 -11.31
N GLN A 563 38.05 9.95 -11.96
CA GLN A 563 39.13 10.93 -12.02
C GLN A 563 38.95 12.07 -11.00
N LYS A 564 40.02 12.38 -10.26
CA LYS A 564 40.11 13.56 -9.38
C LYS A 564 40.05 14.86 -10.17
N ASN A 565 39.61 15.95 -9.54
CA ASN A 565 39.41 17.26 -10.18
C ASN A 565 38.45 17.27 -11.38
N SER A 566 37.50 16.33 -11.44
CA SER A 566 36.46 16.38 -12.46
C SER A 566 35.52 17.58 -12.24
N ASN A 567 34.88 18.06 -13.30
CA ASN A 567 33.86 19.12 -13.20
C ASN A 567 32.54 18.61 -12.55
N SER A 568 32.43 17.32 -12.26
CA SER A 568 31.27 16.71 -11.63
C SER A 568 31.26 17.01 -10.14
N TYR A 569 30.14 17.52 -9.61
CA TYR A 569 29.96 17.57 -8.16
C TYR A 569 29.92 16.16 -7.59
N THR A 570 29.16 15.26 -8.21
CA THR A 570 28.98 13.88 -7.77
C THR A 570 30.32 13.18 -7.55
N VAL A 571 31.23 13.22 -8.52
CA VAL A 571 32.56 12.58 -8.41
C VAL A 571 33.39 13.23 -7.30
N ARG A 572 33.29 14.56 -7.10
CA ARG A 572 33.98 15.26 -6.01
C ARG A 572 33.48 14.83 -4.63
N TYR A 573 32.18 14.62 -4.45
CA TYR A 573 31.64 14.04 -3.21
C TYR A 573 32.10 12.58 -3.02
N LEU A 574 32.06 11.76 -4.07
CA LEU A 574 32.47 10.35 -4.01
C LEU A 574 33.97 10.16 -3.73
N LEU A 575 34.82 11.09 -4.17
CA LEU A 575 36.26 11.07 -3.90
C LEU A 575 36.64 11.80 -2.60
N GLY A 576 35.66 12.41 -1.90
CA GLY A 576 35.87 13.17 -0.67
C GLY A 576 36.53 14.55 -0.86
N GLU A 577 36.56 15.07 -2.09
CA GLU A 577 37.04 16.44 -2.39
C GLU A 577 36.04 17.51 -1.89
N GLU A 578 34.74 17.18 -1.88
CA GLU A 578 33.69 17.96 -1.22
C GLU A 578 32.94 17.08 -0.20
N THR A 579 32.57 17.66 0.95
CA THR A 579 31.78 16.98 1.99
C THR A 579 30.82 17.95 2.67
N ILE A 580 29.71 17.44 3.21
CA ILE A 580 28.85 18.21 4.12
C ILE A 580 29.51 18.20 5.51
N PRO A 581 29.94 19.37 6.04
CA PRO A 581 30.65 19.42 7.30
C PRO A 581 29.72 19.13 8.49
N VAL A 582 30.25 18.46 9.50
CA VAL A 582 29.56 18.29 10.78
C VAL A 582 29.58 19.63 11.54
N PRO A 583 28.48 20.08 12.15
CA PRO A 583 28.47 21.32 12.95
C PRO A 583 29.49 21.28 14.09
N GLU A 584 30.26 22.35 14.28
CA GLU A 584 31.27 22.45 15.35
C GLU A 584 30.66 22.42 16.76
N SER A 585 29.44 22.96 16.91
CA SER A 585 28.68 22.96 18.16
C SER A 585 27.20 22.74 17.88
N ARG A 586 26.56 21.87 18.67
CA ARG A 586 25.11 21.61 18.62
C ARG A 586 24.34 22.57 19.53
N ARG A 587 23.11 22.91 19.15
CA ARG A 587 22.29 23.87 19.88
C ARG A 587 21.77 23.25 21.19
N PRO A 588 22.02 23.86 22.36
CA PRO A 588 21.44 23.39 23.60
C PRO A 588 19.94 23.73 23.66
N TRP A 589 19.16 22.91 24.34
CA TRP A 589 17.73 23.10 24.52
C TRP A 589 17.30 22.84 25.97
N ASN A 590 16.28 23.56 26.42
CA ASN A 590 15.66 23.44 27.74
C ASN A 590 14.12 23.35 27.68
N GLN A 591 13.54 23.65 26.52
CA GLN A 591 12.10 23.58 26.25
C GLN A 591 11.79 22.37 25.40
N TYR A 592 10.67 21.70 25.68
CA TYR A 592 10.29 20.49 24.97
C TYR A 592 8.78 20.24 25.01
N ILE A 593 8.32 19.40 24.09
CA ILE A 593 7.00 18.78 24.14
C ILE A 593 7.18 17.29 24.37
N GLU A 594 6.43 16.72 25.30
CA GLU A 594 6.51 15.30 25.65
C GLU A 594 5.21 14.59 25.29
N ILE A 595 5.33 13.52 24.51
CA ILE A 595 4.26 12.57 24.23
C ILE A 595 4.48 11.36 25.13
N THR A 596 3.46 10.99 25.89
CA THR A 596 3.51 9.81 26.77
C THR A 596 2.57 8.72 26.27
N GLY A 597 3.03 7.46 26.37
CA GLY A 597 2.26 6.27 26.12
C GLY A 597 1.72 6.14 24.69
N ALA A 598 2.50 6.48 23.67
CA ALA A 598 2.10 6.37 22.26
C ALA A 598 1.99 4.89 21.81
N ARG A 599 0.80 4.49 21.34
CA ARG A 599 0.39 3.08 21.11
C ARG A 599 -0.28 2.80 19.76
N GLU A 600 -0.37 3.79 18.88
CA GLU A 600 -0.98 3.59 17.56
C GLU A 600 -0.17 2.60 16.69
N ASN A 601 -0.86 1.75 15.93
CA ASN A 601 -0.29 0.71 15.08
C ASN A 601 0.69 -0.22 15.83
N ASN A 602 1.97 -0.20 15.48
CA ASN A 602 2.99 -1.06 16.07
C ASN A 602 3.75 -0.41 17.25
N LEU A 603 3.45 0.83 17.63
CA LEU A 603 4.10 1.52 18.75
C LEU A 603 3.76 0.85 20.08
N LYS A 604 4.77 0.68 20.95
CA LYS A 604 4.66 -0.13 22.18
C LYS A 604 4.49 0.71 23.44
N GLY A 605 3.73 1.79 23.38
CA GLY A 605 3.52 2.68 24.53
C GLY A 605 4.73 3.56 24.82
N VAL A 606 5.32 4.17 23.79
CA VAL A 606 6.57 4.92 23.91
C VAL A 606 6.37 6.33 24.47
N ASP A 607 7.34 6.78 25.27
CA ASP A 607 7.43 8.12 25.84
C ASP A 607 8.56 8.89 25.16
N VAL A 608 8.25 10.01 24.50
CA VAL A 608 9.20 10.74 23.63
C VAL A 608 9.16 12.23 23.93
N ARG A 609 10.33 12.85 24.04
CA ARG A 609 10.50 14.31 24.14
C ARG A 609 10.98 14.89 22.82
N PHE A 610 10.30 15.93 22.36
CA PHE A 610 10.64 16.72 21.18
C PHE A 610 11.14 18.09 21.62
N PRO A 611 12.45 18.35 21.54
CA PRO A 611 13.05 19.66 21.84
C PRO A 611 12.50 20.78 20.95
N LEU A 612 12.38 21.98 21.53
CA LEU A 612 12.01 23.21 20.81
C LEU A 612 13.24 24.05 20.45
N ASN A 613 13.10 24.88 19.40
CA ASN A 613 14.10 25.80 18.86
C ASN A 613 15.40 25.14 18.35
N VAL A 614 15.35 23.85 18.05
CA VAL A 614 16.47 23.07 17.53
C VAL A 614 16.03 22.17 16.39
N MET A 615 16.98 21.57 15.68
CA MET A 615 16.71 20.57 14.64
C MET A 615 16.67 19.17 15.25
N THR A 616 15.47 18.58 15.34
CA THR A 616 15.28 17.20 15.80
C THR A 616 15.05 16.27 14.61
N VAL A 617 15.83 15.20 14.50
CA VAL A 617 15.66 14.18 13.45
C VAL A 617 15.14 12.88 14.04
N VAL A 618 14.01 12.41 13.52
CA VAL A 618 13.41 11.12 13.86
C VAL A 618 13.84 10.11 12.80
N THR A 619 14.59 9.11 13.22
CA THR A 619 15.22 8.12 12.34
C THR A 619 14.89 6.69 12.78
N GLY A 620 15.44 5.71 12.06
CA GLY A 620 15.23 4.29 12.29
C GLY A 620 14.71 3.53 11.07
N VAL A 621 14.62 2.21 11.16
CA VAL A 621 14.34 1.33 10.00
C VAL A 621 12.94 1.52 9.39
N SER A 622 12.75 1.15 8.13
CA SER A 622 11.43 1.23 7.48
C SER A 622 10.41 0.35 8.23
N GLY A 623 9.24 0.90 8.52
CA GLY A 623 8.21 0.21 9.32
C GLY A 623 8.41 0.24 10.84
N SER A 624 9.40 0.96 11.38
CA SER A 624 9.62 1.05 12.84
C SER A 624 8.57 1.88 13.60
N GLY A 625 7.71 2.63 12.89
CA GLY A 625 6.66 3.47 13.48
C GLY A 625 6.90 4.99 13.41
N LYS A 626 7.95 5.46 12.69
CA LYS A 626 8.30 6.90 12.57
C LYS A 626 7.13 7.79 12.17
N SER A 627 6.49 7.49 11.04
CA SER A 627 5.34 8.27 10.55
C SER A 627 4.16 8.19 11.50
N THR A 628 3.94 7.05 12.15
CA THR A 628 2.88 6.91 13.16
C THR A 628 3.13 7.79 14.38
N LEU A 629 4.36 7.82 14.89
CA LEU A 629 4.73 8.66 16.03
C LEU A 629 4.62 10.15 15.69
N VAL A 630 5.20 10.57 14.56
CA VAL A 630 5.35 12.00 14.23
C VAL A 630 4.10 12.57 13.57
N ARG A 631 3.57 11.92 12.53
CA ARG A 631 2.42 12.44 11.76
C ARG A 631 1.08 12.09 12.40
N ASP A 632 0.89 10.84 12.78
CA ASP A 632 -0.43 10.37 13.21
C ASP A 632 -0.71 10.68 14.69
N ILE A 633 0.32 10.71 15.55
CA ILE A 633 0.20 11.09 16.96
C ILE A 633 0.64 12.54 17.18
N PHE A 634 1.93 12.85 17.09
CA PHE A 634 2.49 14.13 17.55
C PHE A 634 1.88 15.34 16.83
N PHE A 635 1.89 15.36 15.50
CA PHE A 635 1.34 16.46 14.70
C PHE A 635 -0.16 16.67 14.94
N ARG A 636 -0.95 15.59 14.89
CA ARG A 636 -2.41 15.68 15.10
C ARG A 636 -2.76 16.07 16.52
N ALA A 637 -1.99 15.61 17.52
CA ALA A 637 -2.16 16.01 18.90
C ALA A 637 -1.88 17.51 19.08
N LEU A 638 -0.80 18.02 18.49
CA LEU A 638 -0.48 19.46 18.52
C LEU A 638 -1.55 20.32 17.85
N LYS A 639 -2.04 19.92 16.67
CA LYS A 639 -3.13 20.65 16.00
C LYS A 639 -4.38 20.75 16.86
N ARG A 640 -4.70 19.67 17.58
CA ARG A 640 -5.84 19.64 18.49
C ARG A 640 -5.66 20.58 19.68
N GLU A 641 -4.46 20.62 20.28
CA GLU A 641 -4.15 21.55 21.38
C GLU A 641 -4.13 23.02 20.93
N LEU A 642 -3.87 23.27 19.65
CA LEU A 642 -3.90 24.60 19.03
C LEU A 642 -5.30 24.98 18.48
N ASP A 643 -6.36 24.22 18.82
CA ASP A 643 -7.74 24.41 18.36
C ASP A 643 -7.92 24.41 16.83
N GLU A 644 -7.03 23.72 16.11
CA GLU A 644 -7.14 23.55 14.66
C GLU A 644 -7.95 22.31 14.29
N CYS A 645 -8.74 22.42 13.21
CA CYS A 645 -9.49 21.30 12.67
C CYS A 645 -8.53 20.26 12.06
N THR A 646 -8.49 19.07 12.64
CA THR A 646 -7.65 17.98 12.14
C THR A 646 -8.33 16.62 12.37
N ASP A 647 -7.83 15.61 11.66
CA ASP A 647 -8.21 14.22 11.93
C ASP A 647 -7.79 13.83 13.34
N ARG A 648 -8.49 12.86 13.92
CA ARG A 648 -8.19 12.39 15.28
C ARG A 648 -6.71 11.93 15.36
N PRO A 649 -5.98 12.34 16.42
CA PRO A 649 -4.66 11.78 16.68
C PRO A 649 -4.76 10.29 17.00
N GLY A 650 -3.68 9.55 16.71
CA GLY A 650 -3.55 8.15 17.09
C GLY A 650 -3.64 7.93 18.61
N GLU A 651 -3.60 6.68 19.05
CA GLU A 651 -3.69 6.32 20.46
C GLU A 651 -2.42 6.75 21.23
N PHE A 652 -2.58 7.65 22.22
CA PHE A 652 -1.54 8.05 23.17
C PHE A 652 -2.15 8.38 24.55
N ALA A 653 -1.34 8.46 25.60
CA ALA A 653 -1.82 8.70 26.97
C ALA A 653 -2.01 10.19 27.26
N SER A 654 -0.97 11.01 27.11
CA SER A 654 -1.06 12.46 27.29
C SER A 654 0.04 13.22 26.54
N ILE A 655 -0.22 14.51 26.28
CA ILE A 655 0.74 15.47 25.73
C ILE A 655 1.03 16.53 26.80
N SER A 656 2.29 16.85 27.04
CA SER A 656 2.73 17.83 28.04
C SER A 656 3.95 18.63 27.57
N GLY A 657 4.41 19.59 28.38
CA GLY A 657 5.56 20.46 28.06
C GLY A 657 5.16 21.89 27.68
N ASP A 658 6.03 22.57 26.95
CA ASP A 658 5.97 24.02 26.66
C ASP A 658 5.02 24.38 25.51
N LEU A 659 3.82 23.82 25.48
CA LEU A 659 2.82 24.01 24.41
C LEU A 659 2.47 25.50 24.17
N ARG A 660 2.52 26.33 25.21
CA ARG A 660 2.20 27.77 25.14
C ARG A 660 3.18 28.58 24.28
N ASN A 661 4.38 28.05 24.03
CA ASN A 661 5.40 28.74 23.24
C ASN A 661 5.21 28.53 21.74
N LEU A 662 4.30 27.64 21.33
CA LEU A 662 3.97 27.41 19.92
C LEU A 662 2.68 28.14 19.54
N ARG A 663 2.72 28.84 18.40
CA ARG A 663 1.56 29.50 17.80
C ARG A 663 0.91 28.67 16.70
N ASN A 664 1.73 27.93 15.95
CA ASN A 664 1.26 27.13 14.82
C ASN A 664 2.09 25.83 14.70
N VAL A 665 1.54 24.82 14.04
CA VAL A 665 2.22 23.59 13.65
C VAL A 665 1.91 23.26 12.19
N GLU A 666 2.98 23.06 11.41
CA GLU A 666 2.88 22.85 9.97
C GLU A 666 3.55 21.55 9.57
N PHE A 667 2.79 20.64 8.96
CA PHE A 667 3.30 19.40 8.39
C PHE A 667 3.57 19.61 6.90
N VAL A 668 4.85 19.65 6.56
CA VAL A 668 5.33 19.91 5.20
C VAL A 668 5.56 18.56 4.50
N ASP A 669 4.49 18.05 3.91
CA ASP A 669 4.50 16.79 3.15
C ASP A 669 4.97 16.96 1.69
N GLN A 670 5.23 15.81 1.05
CA GLN A 670 5.56 15.70 -0.37
C GLN A 670 4.33 15.81 -1.30
N ASN A 671 3.12 15.95 -0.75
CA ASN A 671 1.93 16.04 -1.56
C ASN A 671 1.94 17.31 -2.43
N PRO A 672 1.40 17.24 -3.67
CA PRO A 672 1.33 18.39 -4.55
C PRO A 672 0.70 19.59 -3.85
N ILE A 673 1.28 20.77 -4.07
CA ILE A 673 0.82 22.03 -3.46
C ILE A 673 -0.66 22.29 -3.76
N GLY A 674 -1.14 21.83 -4.92
CA GLY A 674 -2.56 21.78 -5.23
C GLY A 674 -2.91 20.60 -6.12
N LYS A 675 -4.15 20.13 -5.99
CA LYS A 675 -4.68 18.97 -6.74
C LYS A 675 -5.01 19.29 -8.19
N SER A 676 -5.14 20.58 -8.53
CA SER A 676 -5.40 21.04 -9.89
C SER A 676 -4.08 21.40 -10.57
N SER A 677 -3.98 21.05 -11.84
CA SER A 677 -2.91 21.43 -12.79
C SER A 677 -2.70 22.94 -12.92
N ARG A 678 -3.64 23.76 -12.41
CA ARG A 678 -3.58 25.22 -12.30
C ARG A 678 -2.73 25.75 -11.16
N SER A 679 -2.35 24.89 -10.22
CA SER A 679 -1.49 25.27 -9.10
C SER A 679 -0.06 25.34 -9.62
N ASN A 680 0.68 26.40 -9.29
CA ASN A 680 2.07 26.56 -9.69
C ASN A 680 2.86 27.32 -8.61
N PRO A 681 4.21 27.28 -8.66
CA PRO A 681 5.05 27.94 -7.65
C PRO A 681 4.71 29.41 -7.46
N VAL A 682 4.56 30.17 -8.55
CA VAL A 682 4.39 31.63 -8.51
C VAL A 682 3.04 32.07 -7.93
N THR A 683 1.98 31.27 -8.11
CA THR A 683 0.68 31.51 -7.48
C THR A 683 0.73 31.19 -5.99
N TYR A 684 1.45 30.13 -5.59
CA TYR A 684 1.56 29.74 -4.19
C TYR A 684 2.31 30.76 -3.33
N ILE A 685 3.47 31.27 -3.78
CA ILE A 685 4.20 32.36 -3.10
C ILE A 685 3.53 33.74 -3.26
N LYS A 686 2.37 33.78 -3.93
CA LYS A 686 1.61 35.02 -4.23
C LYS A 686 2.42 36.07 -5.00
N ALA A 687 3.50 35.69 -5.68
CA ALA A 687 4.25 36.60 -6.55
C ALA A 687 3.44 36.92 -7.82
N TYR A 688 2.59 36.00 -8.27
CA TYR A 688 1.79 36.18 -9.48
C TYR A 688 0.81 37.34 -9.39
N ASP A 689 0.31 37.66 -8.20
CA ASP A 689 -0.61 38.79 -8.00
C ASP A 689 0.06 40.13 -8.32
N GLU A 690 1.33 40.27 -7.95
CA GLU A 690 2.10 41.49 -8.23
C GLU A 690 2.52 41.55 -9.70
N ILE A 691 2.84 40.41 -10.32
CA ILE A 691 3.10 40.31 -11.76
C ILE A 691 1.83 40.71 -12.55
N ARG A 692 0.66 40.16 -12.23
CA ARG A 692 -0.59 40.49 -12.93
C ARG A 692 -0.97 41.96 -12.82
N LYS A 693 -0.73 42.58 -11.66
CA LYS A 693 -0.93 44.04 -11.48
C LYS A 693 -0.02 44.84 -12.42
N LEU A 694 1.25 44.46 -12.52
CA LEU A 694 2.21 45.11 -13.41
C LEU A 694 1.77 45.03 -14.89
N TRP A 695 1.21 43.90 -15.33
CA TRP A 695 0.68 43.76 -16.69
C TRP A 695 -0.60 44.57 -16.92
N ALA A 696 -1.49 44.65 -15.93
CA ALA A 696 -2.68 45.49 -15.99
C ALA A 696 -2.36 47.00 -16.00
N GLU A 697 -1.19 47.39 -15.50
CA GLU A 697 -0.73 48.78 -15.50
C GLU A 697 -0.17 49.25 -16.85
N GLN A 698 0.09 48.34 -17.79
CA GLN A 698 0.66 48.67 -19.10
C GLN A 698 -0.29 49.55 -19.94
N PRO A 699 0.24 50.45 -20.80
CA PRO A 699 -0.59 51.35 -21.61
C PRO A 699 -1.63 50.62 -22.46
N LEU A 700 -1.24 49.53 -23.12
CA LEU A 700 -2.14 48.74 -23.98
C LEU A 700 -3.25 48.06 -23.15
N ALA A 701 -2.92 47.52 -21.98
CA ALA A 701 -3.90 46.91 -21.08
C ALA A 701 -4.95 47.93 -20.60
N LYS A 702 -4.52 49.15 -20.25
CA LYS A 702 -5.44 50.23 -19.85
C LYS A 702 -6.35 50.69 -20.99
N GLN A 703 -5.84 50.75 -22.22
CA GLN A 703 -6.65 51.10 -23.39
C GLN A 703 -7.72 50.05 -23.70
N MET A 704 -7.38 48.77 -23.55
CA MET A 704 -8.30 47.64 -23.79
C MET A 704 -9.23 47.35 -22.61
N GLY A 705 -9.10 48.08 -21.49
CA GLY A 705 -9.90 47.85 -20.28
C GLY A 705 -9.55 46.56 -19.54
N TYR A 706 -8.35 46.00 -19.78
CA TYR A 706 -7.92 44.76 -19.14
C TYR A 706 -7.55 44.99 -17.67
N THR A 707 -8.14 44.18 -16.80
CA THR A 707 -7.84 44.12 -15.38
C THR A 707 -6.80 43.04 -15.07
N ALA A 708 -6.25 43.01 -13.86
CA ALA A 708 -5.37 41.92 -13.41
C ALA A 708 -6.01 40.52 -13.54
N GLY A 709 -7.35 40.43 -13.58
CA GLY A 709 -8.08 39.18 -13.84
C GLY A 709 -7.89 38.64 -15.25
N HIS A 710 -7.66 39.50 -16.25
CA HIS A 710 -7.46 39.07 -17.65
C HIS A 710 -6.13 38.33 -17.82
N PHE A 711 -5.11 38.71 -17.05
CA PHE A 711 -3.79 38.04 -17.02
C PHE A 711 -3.77 36.81 -16.09
N SER A 712 -4.94 36.24 -15.79
CA SER A 712 -5.10 35.03 -14.98
C SER A 712 -5.53 33.87 -15.85
N PHE A 713 -4.75 32.79 -15.92
CA PHE A 713 -5.18 31.56 -16.60
C PHE A 713 -6.32 30.84 -15.84
N ASN A 714 -6.58 31.23 -14.58
CA ASN A 714 -7.65 30.66 -13.75
C ASN A 714 -9.01 31.34 -13.93
N SER A 715 -9.02 32.58 -14.44
CA SER A 715 -10.23 33.42 -14.52
C SER A 715 -10.72 33.50 -15.95
N GLU A 716 -12.04 33.64 -16.12
CA GLU A 716 -12.65 33.91 -17.42
C GLU A 716 -12.29 35.34 -17.87
N GLY A 717 -12.07 35.52 -19.17
CA GLY A 717 -11.55 36.76 -19.73
C GLY A 717 -10.42 36.48 -20.72
N GLY A 718 -9.17 36.42 -20.23
CA GLY A 718 -7.96 36.29 -21.07
C GLY A 718 -7.41 34.87 -21.25
N ARG A 719 -7.93 33.85 -20.54
CA ARG A 719 -7.52 32.45 -20.74
C ARG A 719 -8.06 31.86 -22.04
N CYS A 720 -7.41 30.85 -22.59
CA CYS A 720 -7.94 30.06 -23.71
C CYS A 720 -9.18 29.28 -23.27
N GLU A 721 -10.25 29.34 -24.07
CA GLU A 721 -11.54 28.70 -23.74
C GLU A 721 -11.54 27.18 -23.98
N GLU A 722 -10.78 26.70 -24.98
CA GLU A 722 -10.74 25.28 -25.33
C GLU A 722 -10.07 24.45 -24.22
N CYS A 723 -8.85 24.81 -23.83
CA CYS A 723 -8.15 24.14 -22.73
C CYS A 723 -8.51 24.71 -21.34
N LYS A 724 -9.40 25.71 -21.26
CA LYS A 724 -9.76 26.44 -20.02
C LYS A 724 -8.55 26.89 -19.20
N GLY A 725 -7.47 27.33 -19.87
CA GLY A 725 -6.23 27.78 -19.24
C GLY A 725 -5.19 26.71 -18.88
N GLU A 726 -5.44 25.43 -19.17
CA GLU A 726 -4.47 24.34 -18.90
C GLU A 726 -3.29 24.35 -19.88
N GLY A 727 -3.54 24.64 -21.16
CA GLY A 727 -2.58 24.55 -22.26
C GLY A 727 -2.51 23.17 -22.90
N THR A 728 -3.05 22.14 -22.25
CA THR A 728 -3.12 20.77 -22.74
C THR A 728 -4.55 20.23 -22.66
N ILE A 729 -4.85 19.22 -23.48
CA ILE A 729 -6.11 18.47 -23.49
C ILE A 729 -5.80 17.02 -23.16
N THR A 730 -6.50 16.44 -22.19
CA THR A 730 -6.35 15.02 -21.83
C THR A 730 -7.39 14.19 -22.58
N VAL A 731 -6.93 13.17 -23.30
CA VAL A 731 -7.77 12.20 -24.02
C VAL A 731 -7.74 10.89 -23.26
N GLU A 732 -8.89 10.47 -22.75
CA GLU A 732 -9.04 9.21 -22.02
C GLU A 732 -8.85 8.02 -22.98
N MET A 733 -7.99 7.06 -22.58
CA MET A 733 -7.70 5.85 -23.35
C MET A 733 -8.24 4.61 -22.62
N GLN A 734 -8.75 3.62 -23.36
CA GLN A 734 -9.38 2.44 -22.73
C GLN A 734 -8.38 1.41 -22.17
N PHE A 735 -7.21 1.25 -22.80
CA PHE A 735 -6.23 0.19 -22.47
C PHE A 735 -4.83 0.72 -22.16
N MET A 736 -4.65 2.03 -22.19
CA MET A 736 -3.37 2.72 -21.97
C MET A 736 -3.59 3.88 -21.00
N ALA A 737 -2.50 4.44 -20.48
CA ALA A 737 -2.59 5.69 -19.73
C ALA A 737 -3.17 6.81 -20.60
N ASP A 738 -3.92 7.72 -19.98
CA ASP A 738 -4.52 8.87 -20.66
C ASP A 738 -3.45 9.68 -21.40
N LEU A 739 -3.78 10.10 -22.61
CA LEU A 739 -2.86 10.88 -23.46
C LEU A 739 -3.05 12.36 -23.20
N VAL A 740 -1.98 13.04 -22.82
CA VAL A 740 -1.96 14.50 -22.69
C VAL A 740 -1.43 15.09 -23.99
N LEU A 741 -2.30 15.81 -24.70
CA LEU A 741 -1.98 16.48 -25.97
C LEU A 741 -1.89 17.99 -25.77
N GLU A 742 -1.06 18.65 -26.57
CA GLU A 742 -1.01 20.11 -26.62
C GLU A 742 -2.32 20.68 -27.20
N CYS A 743 -2.84 21.77 -26.62
CA CYS A 743 -4.05 22.40 -27.11
C CYS A 743 -3.82 23.07 -28.47
N GLU A 744 -4.62 22.71 -29.48
CA GLU A 744 -4.49 23.23 -30.84
C GLU A 744 -4.85 24.72 -30.94
N SER A 745 -5.82 25.23 -30.16
CA SER A 745 -6.22 26.65 -30.23
C SER A 745 -5.19 27.62 -29.67
N CYS A 746 -4.45 27.25 -28.62
CA CYS A 746 -3.48 28.15 -27.98
C CYS A 746 -2.02 27.71 -28.14
N HIS A 747 -1.76 26.56 -28.76
CA HIS A 747 -0.42 25.96 -28.88
C HIS A 747 0.32 25.96 -27.53
N GLY A 748 -0.36 25.44 -26.49
CA GLY A 748 0.19 25.38 -25.14
C GLY A 748 0.25 26.69 -24.35
N LYS A 749 -0.05 27.85 -24.96
CA LYS A 749 0.17 29.18 -24.34
C LYS A 749 -0.83 29.58 -23.25
N ARG A 750 -1.91 28.84 -23.05
CA ARG A 750 -2.94 29.04 -22.00
C ARG A 750 -3.80 30.31 -22.10
N PHE A 751 -3.40 31.32 -22.89
CA PHE A 751 -4.10 32.59 -23.05
C PHE A 751 -4.63 32.79 -24.48
N LYS A 752 -5.56 33.75 -24.64
CA LYS A 752 -6.00 34.26 -25.95
C LYS A 752 -4.90 35.09 -26.60
N ALA A 753 -4.88 35.14 -27.94
CA ALA A 753 -3.91 35.93 -28.69
C ALA A 753 -3.87 37.40 -28.24
N ASP A 754 -5.04 38.02 -28.10
CA ASP A 754 -5.20 39.43 -27.68
C ASP A 754 -4.58 39.72 -26.31
N THR A 755 -4.61 38.75 -25.38
CA THR A 755 -4.01 38.91 -24.05
C THR A 755 -2.48 38.86 -24.10
N LEU A 756 -1.92 38.13 -25.07
CA LEU A 756 -0.47 38.00 -25.27
C LEU A 756 0.13 39.22 -26.01
N GLU A 757 -0.68 40.10 -26.58
CA GLU A 757 -0.21 41.35 -27.19
C GLU A 757 0.29 42.36 -26.15
N VAL A 758 -0.21 42.28 -24.91
CA VAL A 758 0.25 43.14 -23.82
C VAL A 758 1.64 42.69 -23.34
N LYS A 759 2.62 43.55 -23.54
CA LYS A 759 4.03 43.30 -23.21
C LYS A 759 4.55 44.29 -22.16
N PHE A 760 5.46 43.80 -21.33
CA PHE A 760 6.32 44.61 -20.48
C PHE A 760 7.77 44.36 -20.89
N HIS A 761 8.45 45.39 -21.41
CA HIS A 761 9.80 45.28 -21.99
C HIS A 761 9.94 44.11 -22.98
N ASP A 762 9.05 44.07 -23.99
CA ASP A 762 8.99 43.04 -25.05
C ASP A 762 8.62 41.61 -24.62
N VAL A 763 8.35 41.38 -23.33
CA VAL A 763 7.96 40.08 -22.77
C VAL A 763 6.46 40.07 -22.48
N ASN A 764 5.74 39.05 -22.96
CA ASN A 764 4.32 38.87 -22.65
C ASN A 764 4.11 38.08 -21.33
N ILE A 765 2.87 37.95 -20.87
CA ILE A 765 2.58 37.27 -19.60
C ILE A 765 2.93 35.77 -19.61
N TYR A 766 2.78 35.10 -20.75
CA TYR A 766 3.15 33.69 -20.92
C TYR A 766 4.67 33.51 -20.90
N ASP A 767 5.41 34.40 -21.58
CA ASP A 767 6.86 34.37 -21.61
C ASP A 767 7.45 34.48 -20.19
N VAL A 768 6.86 35.32 -19.32
CA VAL A 768 7.24 35.39 -17.89
C VAL A 768 6.94 34.10 -17.16
N LEU A 769 5.82 33.46 -17.43
CA LEU A 769 5.49 32.17 -16.82
C LEU A 769 6.46 31.06 -17.27
N GLU A 770 7.01 31.16 -18.47
CA GLU A 770 8.04 30.24 -18.98
C GLU A 770 9.45 30.54 -18.47
N MET A 771 9.71 31.73 -17.91
CA MET A 771 10.98 32.05 -17.28
C MET A 771 11.23 31.17 -16.06
N THR A 772 12.50 30.77 -15.89
CA THR A 772 12.97 30.17 -14.64
C THR A 772 12.99 31.21 -13.52
N VAL A 773 12.92 30.77 -12.26
CA VAL A 773 13.02 31.67 -11.08
C VAL A 773 14.27 32.56 -11.15
N ASN A 774 15.43 31.99 -11.52
CA ASN A 774 16.67 32.75 -11.68
C ASN A 774 16.54 33.85 -12.75
N GLN A 775 15.99 33.52 -13.92
CA GLN A 775 15.78 34.49 -15.00
C GLN A 775 14.80 35.58 -14.59
N ALA A 776 13.72 35.22 -13.92
CA ALA A 776 12.73 36.17 -13.44
C ALA A 776 13.35 37.14 -12.43
N ILE A 777 14.18 36.65 -11.50
CA ILE A 777 14.90 37.50 -10.54
C ILE A 777 15.84 38.46 -11.27
N GLU A 778 16.65 37.98 -12.23
CA GLU A 778 17.54 38.81 -13.03
C GLU A 778 16.76 39.88 -13.82
N PHE A 779 15.68 39.48 -14.49
CA PHE A 779 14.80 40.36 -15.28
C PHE A 779 14.15 41.44 -14.40
N PHE A 780 13.47 41.06 -13.31
CA PHE A 780 12.80 42.00 -12.43
C PHE A 780 13.79 42.90 -11.64
N THR A 781 15.00 42.42 -11.37
CA THR A 781 16.07 43.23 -10.78
C THR A 781 16.57 44.29 -11.77
N GLY A 782 16.82 43.89 -13.02
CA GLY A 782 17.25 44.81 -14.09
C GLY A 782 16.22 45.92 -14.38
N HIS A 783 14.93 45.63 -14.20
CA HIS A 783 13.83 46.58 -14.41
C HIS A 783 13.29 47.23 -13.12
N GLY A 784 14.03 47.15 -12.00
CA GLY A 784 13.73 47.90 -10.77
C GLY A 784 12.53 47.41 -9.94
N GLN A 785 12.00 46.21 -10.20
CA GLN A 785 10.81 45.66 -9.55
C GLN A 785 11.14 44.91 -8.24
N LYS A 786 11.62 45.64 -7.24
CA LYS A 786 12.11 45.08 -5.95
C LYS A 786 11.06 44.24 -5.19
N LYS A 787 9.78 44.59 -5.30
CA LYS A 787 8.70 43.90 -4.58
C LYS A 787 8.48 42.47 -5.11
N ILE A 788 8.60 42.27 -6.43
CA ILE A 788 8.49 40.95 -7.06
C ILE A 788 9.72 40.11 -6.71
N VAL A 789 10.92 40.70 -6.83
CA VAL A 789 12.19 40.03 -6.49
C VAL A 789 12.19 39.54 -5.04
N LYS A 790 11.76 40.37 -4.08
CA LYS A 790 11.67 39.97 -2.66
C LYS A 790 10.77 38.74 -2.45
N ARG A 791 9.71 38.57 -3.25
CA ARG A 791 8.83 37.39 -3.18
C ARG A 791 9.40 36.16 -3.88
N LEU A 792 10.21 36.35 -4.93
CA LEU A 792 10.83 35.25 -5.68
C LEU A 792 12.12 34.73 -5.03
N GLN A 793 12.87 35.58 -4.32
CA GLN A 793 14.16 35.25 -3.71
C GLN A 793 14.14 33.97 -2.86
N PRO A 794 13.13 33.74 -2.00
CA PRO A 794 13.08 32.52 -1.18
C PRO A 794 13.03 31.22 -2.00
N LEU A 795 12.47 31.23 -3.23
CA LEU A 795 12.50 30.06 -4.11
C LEU A 795 13.92 29.75 -4.58
N GLN A 796 14.73 30.78 -4.85
CA GLN A 796 16.14 30.60 -5.20
C GLN A 796 16.94 30.08 -4.01
N ASP A 797 16.70 30.63 -2.82
CA ASP A 797 17.42 30.29 -1.58
C ASP A 797 17.22 28.82 -1.19
N VAL A 798 16.02 28.26 -1.41
CA VAL A 798 15.74 26.82 -1.19
C VAL A 798 16.21 25.91 -2.34
N GLY A 799 16.94 26.45 -3.31
CA GLY A 799 17.51 25.70 -4.43
C GLY A 799 16.58 25.47 -5.63
N LEU A 800 15.41 26.12 -5.68
CA LEU A 800 14.44 25.99 -6.78
C LEU A 800 14.63 27.04 -7.89
N GLY A 801 15.84 27.59 -8.04
CA GLY A 801 16.14 28.61 -9.06
C GLY A 801 15.86 28.17 -10.50
N TYR A 802 15.81 26.86 -10.77
CA TYR A 802 15.67 26.27 -12.09
C TYR A 802 14.23 26.03 -12.56
N ILE A 803 13.26 26.00 -11.65
CA ILE A 803 11.86 25.72 -12.01
C ILE A 803 11.27 26.92 -12.77
N LYS A 804 10.35 26.64 -13.70
CA LYS A 804 9.61 27.72 -14.39
C LYS A 804 8.54 28.28 -13.46
N LEU A 805 8.27 29.59 -13.54
CA LEU A 805 7.26 30.23 -12.69
C LEU A 805 5.86 29.62 -12.87
N GLY A 806 5.48 29.33 -14.11
CA GLY A 806 4.19 28.76 -14.50
C GLY A 806 4.13 27.23 -14.55
N GLN A 807 5.19 26.54 -14.12
CA GLN A 807 5.23 25.07 -14.10
C GLN A 807 4.13 24.50 -13.20
N SER A 808 3.43 23.48 -13.68
CA SER A 808 2.32 22.89 -12.92
C SER A 808 2.83 22.14 -11.68
N SER A 809 2.17 22.30 -10.54
CA SER A 809 2.51 21.61 -9.29
C SER A 809 2.43 20.08 -9.40
N SER A 810 1.64 19.54 -10.33
CA SER A 810 1.58 18.09 -10.58
C SER A 810 2.80 17.55 -11.31
N THR A 811 3.55 18.40 -12.01
CA THR A 811 4.79 18.06 -12.70
C THR A 811 6.03 18.26 -11.83
N LEU A 812 5.87 18.87 -10.66
CA LEU A 812 6.93 18.99 -9.67
C LEU A 812 7.04 17.68 -8.89
N SER A 813 8.27 17.27 -8.61
CA SER A 813 8.57 16.18 -7.68
C SER A 813 8.05 16.49 -6.26
N GLY A 814 7.92 15.46 -5.44
CA GLY A 814 7.51 15.62 -4.04
C GLY A 814 8.43 16.57 -3.26
N GLY A 815 9.75 16.41 -3.40
CA GLY A 815 10.75 17.26 -2.77
C GLY A 815 10.76 18.71 -3.31
N GLU A 816 10.45 18.92 -4.60
CA GLU A 816 10.26 20.28 -5.13
C GLU A 816 9.02 20.96 -4.52
N ASN A 817 7.89 20.24 -4.44
CA ASN A 817 6.67 20.76 -3.82
C ASN A 817 6.90 21.15 -2.35
N GLN A 818 7.66 20.35 -1.61
CA GLN A 818 8.02 20.63 -0.22
C GLN A 818 8.89 21.90 -0.09
N ARG A 819 9.88 22.06 -0.96
CA ARG A 819 10.74 23.25 -0.99
C ARG A 819 9.99 24.53 -1.36
N VAL A 820 8.97 24.46 -2.22
CA VAL A 820 8.10 25.63 -2.49
C VAL A 820 7.32 26.03 -1.22
N LYS A 821 6.85 25.06 -0.42
CA LYS A 821 6.22 25.34 0.89
C LYS A 821 7.21 26.00 1.84
N LEU A 822 8.45 25.50 1.91
CA LEU A 822 9.53 26.10 2.70
C LEU A 822 9.81 27.56 2.29
N ALA A 823 9.90 27.84 0.98
CA ALA A 823 10.12 29.17 0.46
C ALA A 823 8.99 30.16 0.85
N TYR A 824 7.74 29.69 0.89
CA TYR A 824 6.61 30.51 1.34
C TYR A 824 6.80 30.98 2.78
N TYR A 825 7.18 30.09 3.71
CA TYR A 825 7.41 30.46 5.11
C TYR A 825 8.64 31.36 5.29
N LEU A 826 9.71 31.15 4.52
CA LEU A 826 10.86 32.05 4.51
C LEU A 826 10.51 33.46 3.99
N SER A 827 9.49 33.58 3.15
CA SER A 827 9.01 34.87 2.62
C SER A 827 8.19 35.70 3.62
N MET A 828 7.68 35.09 4.69
CA MET A 828 6.84 35.78 5.67
C MET A 828 7.65 36.75 6.54
N GLU A 829 7.14 37.97 6.72
CA GLU A 829 7.83 39.03 7.48
C GLU A 829 7.64 38.92 9.00
N LYS A 830 6.54 38.30 9.47
CA LYS A 830 6.29 38.05 10.89
C LYS A 830 6.65 36.60 11.22
N ALA A 831 7.54 36.42 12.19
CA ALA A 831 7.89 35.12 12.72
C ALA A 831 6.97 34.81 13.92
N ASP A 832 5.89 34.08 13.67
CA ASP A 832 5.16 33.41 14.74
C ASP A 832 5.86 32.09 15.06
N PRO A 833 6.24 31.82 16.32
CA PRO A 833 6.90 30.56 16.69
C PRO A 833 6.08 29.37 16.22
N THR A 834 6.65 28.61 15.28
CA THR A 834 5.96 27.57 14.52
C THR A 834 6.82 26.32 14.56
N LEU A 835 6.20 25.17 14.80
CA LEU A 835 6.85 23.87 14.71
C LEU A 835 6.63 23.31 13.31
N PHE A 836 7.71 23.17 12.55
CA PHE A 836 7.69 22.56 11.23
C PHE A 836 8.04 21.09 11.32
N ILE A 837 7.24 20.25 10.67
CA ILE A 837 7.48 18.82 10.55
C ILE A 837 7.72 18.50 9.08
N PHE A 838 8.91 18.01 8.74
CA PHE A 838 9.27 17.62 7.38
C PHE A 838 9.31 16.10 7.28
N ASP A 839 8.60 15.57 6.28
CA ASP A 839 8.61 14.14 5.94
C ASP A 839 9.56 13.91 4.76
N GLU A 840 10.67 13.21 5.03
CA GLU A 840 11.73 12.83 4.10
C GLU A 840 12.19 13.94 3.12
N PRO A 841 12.72 15.08 3.61
CA PRO A 841 12.96 16.25 2.76
C PRO A 841 14.17 16.13 1.84
N THR A 842 15.00 15.11 2.00
CA THR A 842 16.12 14.82 1.09
C THR A 842 15.75 13.98 -0.11
N THR A 843 14.49 13.57 -0.23
CA THR A 843 13.98 12.89 -1.42
C THR A 843 14.26 13.71 -2.69
N GLY A 844 14.87 13.11 -3.71
CA GLY A 844 15.19 13.83 -4.95
C GLY A 844 16.42 14.74 -4.91
N LEU A 845 17.16 14.79 -3.80
CA LEU A 845 18.26 15.75 -3.62
C LEU A 845 19.63 15.11 -3.80
N HIS A 846 20.44 15.75 -4.62
CA HIS A 846 21.87 15.50 -4.70
C HIS A 846 22.57 16.05 -3.44
N PHE A 847 23.73 15.49 -3.06
CA PHE A 847 24.54 15.90 -1.89
C PHE A 847 24.69 17.43 -1.75
N HIS A 848 25.03 18.09 -2.84
CA HIS A 848 25.19 19.55 -2.88
C HIS A 848 23.88 20.32 -2.61
N ASP A 849 22.72 19.76 -2.98
CA ASP A 849 21.42 20.38 -2.73
C ASP A 849 20.96 20.15 -1.28
N ILE A 850 21.34 19.03 -0.65
CA ILE A 850 21.13 18.77 0.78
C ILE A 850 21.79 19.88 1.62
N ARG A 851 23.00 20.31 1.25
CA ARG A 851 23.68 21.43 1.91
C ARG A 851 22.84 22.71 1.92
N LYS A 852 22.26 23.09 0.78
CA LYS A 852 21.38 24.28 0.68
C LYS A 852 20.10 24.13 1.49
N LEU A 853 19.55 22.92 1.54
CA LEU A 853 18.39 22.62 2.36
C LEU A 853 18.69 22.81 3.85
N LEU A 854 19.85 22.32 4.33
CA LEU A 854 20.30 22.53 5.71
C LEU A 854 20.49 24.02 6.03
N GLU A 855 21.04 24.81 5.11
CA GLU A 855 21.15 26.27 5.26
C GLU A 855 19.76 26.93 5.41
N ALA A 856 18.75 26.45 4.68
CA ALA A 856 17.38 26.94 4.78
C ALA A 856 16.70 26.54 6.12
N PHE A 857 16.96 25.33 6.62
CA PHE A 857 16.49 24.91 7.96
C PHE A 857 17.12 25.75 9.07
N ASP A 858 18.42 26.01 8.98
CA ASP A 858 19.11 26.91 9.91
C ASP A 858 18.52 28.33 9.88
N ALA A 859 18.16 28.84 8.70
CA ALA A 859 17.51 30.13 8.56
C ALA A 859 16.14 30.19 9.24
N LEU A 860 15.35 29.11 9.19
CA LEU A 860 14.09 29.01 9.93
C LEU A 860 14.32 28.96 11.45
N ILE A 861 15.26 28.15 11.92
CA ILE A 861 15.56 28.02 13.36
C ILE A 861 16.02 29.36 13.93
N ARG A 862 16.87 30.11 13.21
CA ARG A 862 17.31 31.47 13.61
C ARG A 862 16.17 32.48 13.77
N ARG A 863 15.01 32.25 13.13
CA ARG A 863 13.81 33.07 13.29
C ARG A 863 12.95 32.68 14.49
N GLY A 864 13.35 31.67 15.27
CA GLY A 864 12.62 31.17 16.43
C GLY A 864 11.61 30.07 16.11
N HIS A 865 11.80 29.36 14.99
CA HIS A 865 11.00 28.19 14.65
C HIS A 865 11.66 26.90 15.17
N SER A 866 10.86 25.86 15.35
CA SER A 866 11.33 24.51 15.71
C SER A 866 11.18 23.58 14.53
N ILE A 867 12.11 22.64 14.34
CA ILE A 867 12.09 21.72 13.19
C ILE A 867 12.18 20.28 13.68
N VAL A 868 11.22 19.45 13.24
CA VAL A 868 11.24 18.00 13.36
C VAL A 868 11.30 17.40 11.96
N ILE A 869 12.24 16.50 11.72
CA ILE A 869 12.46 15.90 10.40
C ILE A 869 12.36 14.38 10.54
N ILE A 870 11.56 13.71 9.71
CA ILE A 870 11.62 12.27 9.54
C ILE A 870 12.63 11.99 8.43
N GLU A 871 13.74 11.32 8.75
CA GLU A 871 14.79 11.10 7.74
C GLU A 871 15.66 9.85 7.97
N HIS A 872 16.20 9.36 6.86
CA HIS A 872 17.09 8.21 6.75
C HIS A 872 18.49 8.59 6.25
N ASN A 873 18.64 9.75 5.60
CA ASN A 873 19.91 10.24 5.09
C ASN A 873 20.87 10.66 6.21
N MET A 874 22.02 9.99 6.28
CA MET A 874 23.02 10.21 7.33
C MET A 874 23.64 11.60 7.32
N ASP A 875 23.67 12.30 6.17
CA ASP A 875 24.18 13.67 6.11
C ASP A 875 23.26 14.68 6.82
N VAL A 876 21.95 14.40 6.87
CA VAL A 876 21.01 15.21 7.67
C VAL A 876 21.07 14.79 9.15
N VAL A 877 21.09 13.48 9.42
CA VAL A 877 21.15 12.94 10.79
C VAL A 877 22.40 13.44 11.53
N LYS A 878 23.57 13.45 10.89
CA LYS A 878 24.81 13.95 11.51
C LYS A 878 24.77 15.45 11.83
N CYS A 879 23.97 16.22 11.10
CA CYS A 879 23.80 17.66 11.32
C CYS A 879 22.75 17.99 12.38
N ALA A 880 21.97 17.01 12.86
CA ALA A 880 20.90 17.20 13.82
C ALA A 880 21.39 17.67 15.20
N ASP A 881 20.62 18.51 15.87
CA ASP A 881 20.90 18.86 17.27
C ASP A 881 20.45 17.73 18.23
N HIS A 882 19.36 17.05 17.87
CA HIS A 882 18.82 15.92 18.61
C HIS A 882 18.30 14.83 17.65
N VAL A 883 18.50 13.57 18.00
CA VAL A 883 18.09 12.39 17.21
C VAL A 883 17.23 11.49 18.07
N ILE A 884 16.14 11.00 17.47
CA ILE A 884 15.21 10.04 18.07
C ILE A 884 15.19 8.81 17.15
N ASP A 885 15.80 7.72 17.58
CA ASP A 885 15.91 6.49 16.80
C ASP A 885 14.84 5.47 17.19
N LEU A 886 14.01 5.06 16.23
CA LEU A 886 12.95 4.06 16.39
C LEU A 886 13.34 2.71 15.80
N GLY A 887 13.06 1.65 16.54
CA GLY A 887 13.38 0.29 16.12
C GLY A 887 13.10 -0.74 17.21
N PRO A 888 13.94 -1.79 17.36
CA PRO A 888 15.13 -2.09 16.55
C PRO A 888 14.81 -2.55 15.13
N GLU A 889 13.65 -3.19 14.92
CA GLU A 889 13.20 -3.67 13.61
C GLU A 889 11.93 -2.95 13.12
N GLY A 890 11.41 -3.33 11.96
CA GLY A 890 10.10 -2.88 11.45
C GLY A 890 8.94 -3.81 11.85
N GLY A 891 7.70 -3.31 11.75
CA GLY A 891 6.50 -4.08 12.05
C GLY A 891 6.36 -4.42 13.53
N ASP A 892 5.95 -5.64 13.85
CA ASP A 892 5.65 -6.06 15.24
C ASP A 892 6.87 -6.08 16.17
N LYS A 893 8.07 -6.27 15.61
CA LYS A 893 9.35 -6.23 16.33
C LYS A 893 9.90 -4.81 16.49
N GLY A 894 9.22 -3.82 15.93
CA GLY A 894 9.54 -2.40 16.06
C GLY A 894 8.66 -1.68 17.08
N GLY A 895 8.63 -0.36 16.97
CA GLY A 895 7.78 0.50 17.80
C GLY A 895 8.34 0.82 19.18
N TYR A 896 9.64 0.62 19.38
CA TYR A 896 10.39 1.06 20.56
C TYR A 896 11.33 2.21 20.21
N ILE A 897 11.70 2.99 21.22
CA ILE A 897 12.80 3.95 21.15
C ILE A 897 14.09 3.17 21.43
N VAL A 898 15.03 3.17 20.48
CA VAL A 898 16.31 2.47 20.63
C VAL A 898 17.34 3.38 21.27
N ALA A 899 17.40 4.64 20.83
CA ALA A 899 18.27 5.66 21.39
C ALA A 899 17.68 7.06 21.18
N THR A 900 17.93 7.96 22.12
CA THR A 900 17.64 9.40 22.02
C THR A 900 18.85 10.17 22.53
N GLY A 901 19.19 11.27 21.85
CA GLY A 901 20.36 12.05 22.24
C GLY A 901 20.92 12.89 21.08
N THR A 902 22.14 13.37 21.23
CA THR A 902 22.93 13.92 20.14
C THR A 902 23.33 12.81 19.14
N PRO A 903 23.65 13.14 17.88
CA PRO A 903 24.24 12.19 16.93
C PRO A 903 25.40 11.36 17.50
N GLU A 904 26.28 11.96 18.31
CA GLU A 904 27.40 11.27 18.96
C GLU A 904 26.93 10.24 20.00
N GLU A 905 25.92 10.57 20.80
CA GLU A 905 25.32 9.66 21.78
C GLU A 905 24.61 8.48 21.10
N VAL A 906 23.89 8.74 20.01
CA VAL A 906 23.25 7.69 19.20
C VAL A 906 24.30 6.79 18.55
N ALA A 907 25.40 7.36 18.03
CA ALA A 907 26.53 6.60 17.48
C ALA A 907 27.31 5.77 18.52
N ALA A 908 27.17 6.09 19.81
CA ALA A 908 27.72 5.27 20.90
C ALA A 908 26.83 4.04 21.22
N CYS A 909 25.54 4.07 20.86
CA CYS A 909 24.61 2.99 21.13
C CYS A 909 24.77 1.83 20.14
N ALA A 910 25.29 0.69 20.59
CA ALA A 910 25.50 -0.49 19.74
C ALA A 910 24.19 -1.12 19.21
N ALA A 911 23.08 -0.96 19.93
CA ALA A 911 21.78 -1.48 19.55
C ALA A 911 21.11 -0.65 18.43
N SER A 912 21.54 0.59 18.21
CA SER A 912 21.03 1.46 17.15
C SER A 912 21.69 1.11 15.82
N TYR A 913 20.89 0.66 14.85
CA TYR A 913 21.38 0.52 13.47
C TYR A 913 21.82 1.86 12.92
N THR A 914 21.05 2.94 13.16
CA THR A 914 21.44 4.28 12.75
C THR A 914 22.77 4.70 13.36
N GLY A 915 23.00 4.40 14.65
CA GLY A 915 24.27 4.67 15.32
C GLY A 915 25.48 3.99 14.67
N GLN A 916 25.32 2.79 14.10
CA GLN A 916 26.38 2.07 13.40
C GLN A 916 26.83 2.79 12.13
N PHE A 917 25.89 3.20 11.26
CA PHE A 917 26.20 3.96 10.02
C PHE A 917 26.63 5.39 10.32
N LEU A 918 26.05 6.01 11.34
CA LEU A 918 26.37 7.38 11.75
C LEU A 918 27.81 7.50 12.26
N ARG A 919 28.33 6.46 12.92
CA ARG A 919 29.72 6.42 13.38
C ARG A 919 30.73 6.57 12.24
N GLU A 920 30.46 5.99 11.08
CA GLU A 920 31.34 6.10 9.90
C GLU A 920 31.34 7.52 9.30
N LYS A 921 30.25 8.27 9.44
CA LYS A 921 30.09 9.63 8.91
C LYS A 921 30.54 10.73 9.87
N LEU A 922 30.74 10.40 11.16
CA LEU A 922 31.26 11.31 12.19
C LEU A 922 32.78 11.23 12.37
N GLN A 923 33.41 10.15 11.88
CA GLN A 923 34.86 9.97 11.80
C GLN A 923 35.41 10.66 10.56
#